data_AF-A0A922FBI6-F1
#
_entry.id   AF-A0A922FBI6-F1
#
_cell.length_a   1.000
_cell.length_b   1.000
_cell.length_c   1.000
_cell.angle_alpha   90.00
_cell.angle_beta   90.00
_cell.angle_gamma   90.00
#
_symmetry.space_group_name_H-M   'P 1'
#
loop_
_entity.id
_entity.type
_entity.pdbx_description
1 polymer ?
#
loop_
_entity_poly.entity_id
_entity_poly.type
_entity_poly.pdbx_seq_one_letter_code
_entity_poly.pdbx_strand_id
1 'polypeptide(L)'
;MSQISEQNGISRASTGSSATLASYWDTSSIQSTQQDPGLRSNSIHHEPTSLRTHIRRNSMPQKGILDSIITKNHVHRRSNTDCSMDSASYGSLVDSINSPEDNLPGERLQEASDDAIKKFKNEIAALMRQAEVSEMELESLRRQIVKERKQAGDTLSRNIFSLKEEKDALKIECEQLKSLHKRNNEAEALKTLQSEITGARVQLEAMRQELNYEKNINKDLQLQLQKTQDSNADLIHAVRDLEEMLERKNREIRDLSSSKMNGDKNSTLEELAKEHDNSEEVDLLKQNIRDLNGEIEFYKKHKEDLDMHMKQLVLDYELLKQENHDISLKLEKKLVKEQMIQNEYLAAMETIKGLESQIERLEGKFKKQTEEFSESLVSINELEIQVQNLETELEKQAQEFEENLNNMTCAKTEQEQRAIRAEEGLRKTRWNNAATAERLQEEFRRLSVEMASKLDENEKQATKALTEARELRLQKINLEELLEKANEELGLIKHQNEVKQQQLLNQIHLDENKIEEMSLELDQKSMQLEYAQKHEREDHEAFLMDIQMLRAEVERLTKEKYNFSEQVDREQIKTYVGEKEMLMQTWNKERGDLEKKLASARKETEKIHEEFIAMRSLKDEKEAMSNDLQSEVENLRARHNELKHVLDKEELEKENLRRQIFQIKYQLQKEEEMTGMEKKLMNCNGQSEERENALENPLLSKMGAIEDKSLQKEDNVVPHERGGDIHSEKEVKVSSFYAGDNNNYTKLLSEVALLKQRNKYMERELKEMEERYSEISLKFAEVEGERQQLVMTVRNLKNGKKN
;
A
#
# COMPACT_ATOMS: atom_id res chain seq x y z
N MET A 1 8.41 45.53 45.50
CA MET A 1 9.23 46.67 45.94
C MET A 1 9.71 47.43 44.71
N SER A 2 9.68 48.75 44.83
CA SER A 2 10.30 49.81 44.03
C SER A 2 11.49 49.53 43.08
N GLN A 3 11.46 50.24 41.94
CA GLN A 3 12.56 51.08 41.37
C GLN A 3 13.76 50.46 40.62
N ILE A 4 14.46 51.17 39.70
CA ILE A 4 14.06 52.23 38.71
C ILE A 4 15.21 52.48 37.68
N SER A 5 14.92 53.24 36.60
CA SER A 5 15.84 53.83 35.61
C SER A 5 16.58 52.86 34.65
N GLU A 6 16.75 53.10 33.33
CA GLU A 6 17.16 54.31 32.56
C GLU A 6 18.68 54.60 32.69
N GLN A 7 19.43 55.22 31.76
CA GLN A 7 19.22 56.04 30.52
C GLN A 7 20.56 55.98 29.69
N ASN A 8 20.80 56.42 28.44
CA ASN A 8 20.05 56.99 27.30
C ASN A 8 20.93 56.88 26.00
N GLY A 9 20.44 57.30 24.81
CA GLY A 9 21.26 57.75 23.65
C GLY A 9 21.51 56.72 22.52
N ILE A 10 20.75 56.63 21.41
CA ILE A 10 20.34 57.62 20.37
C ILE A 10 21.50 58.01 19.43
N SER A 11 21.57 57.46 18.22
CA SER A 11 20.95 58.05 17.00
C SER A 11 20.74 56.95 15.92
N ARG A 12 19.57 56.75 15.29
CA ARG A 12 18.76 57.61 14.38
C ARG A 12 19.31 57.60 12.93
N ALA A 13 18.56 57.29 11.85
CA ALA A 13 17.26 56.61 11.69
C ALA A 13 17.00 56.30 10.18
N SER A 14 15.97 55.48 9.88
CA SER A 14 14.88 55.73 8.90
C SER A 14 14.54 54.57 7.95
N THR A 15 13.23 54.24 7.89
CA THR A 15 12.41 53.76 6.74
C THR A 15 13.03 52.85 5.65
N GLY A 16 12.46 51.70 5.28
CA GLY A 16 11.26 50.99 5.77
C GLY A 16 10.21 50.67 4.70
N SER A 17 9.81 49.39 4.64
CA SER A 17 8.54 48.86 4.11
C SER A 17 8.15 49.00 2.62
N SER A 18 8.36 47.89 1.90
CA SER A 18 7.28 47.06 1.31
C SER A 18 6.49 47.46 0.03
N ALA A 19 6.51 46.51 -0.92
CA ALA A 19 5.39 46.01 -1.74
C ALA A 19 4.92 46.66 -3.06
N THR A 20 4.48 45.76 -3.97
CA THR A 20 3.45 45.92 -5.03
C THR A 20 3.85 46.40 -6.45
N LEU A 21 4.17 45.43 -7.32
CA LEU A 21 3.42 45.00 -8.53
C LEU A 21 2.99 46.02 -9.64
N ALA A 22 2.95 45.55 -10.91
CA ALA A 22 2.48 46.21 -12.16
C ALA A 22 3.47 47.22 -12.82
N SER A 23 3.52 47.45 -14.16
CA SER A 23 2.90 46.80 -15.35
C SER A 23 3.63 47.20 -16.67
N TYR A 24 3.24 46.59 -17.81
CA TYR A 24 3.70 46.86 -19.19
C TYR A 24 3.56 48.32 -19.68
N TRP A 25 4.43 48.78 -20.61
CA TRP A 25 4.15 49.02 -22.07
C TRP A 25 5.31 49.81 -22.76
N ASP A 26 5.13 50.24 -24.03
CA ASP A 26 6.18 50.18 -25.08
C ASP A 26 6.60 51.49 -25.81
N THR A 27 7.81 51.45 -26.39
CA THR A 27 8.33 52.19 -27.58
C THR A 27 8.63 53.72 -27.67
N SER A 28 9.68 54.01 -28.46
CA SER A 28 10.05 55.26 -29.20
C SER A 28 10.80 56.38 -28.42
N SER A 29 11.69 57.21 -29.02
CA SER A 29 12.08 57.39 -30.45
C SER A 29 13.50 58.00 -30.69
N ILE A 30 14.18 57.55 -31.75
CA ILE A 30 15.08 58.23 -32.73
C ILE A 30 16.01 59.41 -32.29
N GLN A 31 17.34 59.33 -32.58
CA GLN A 31 18.04 60.15 -33.63
C GLN A 31 19.52 59.73 -33.86
N SER A 32 20.05 60.01 -35.06
CA SER A 32 21.35 59.54 -35.62
C SER A 32 22.54 60.49 -35.46
N THR A 33 23.76 60.00 -35.69
CA THR A 33 24.80 60.65 -36.55
C THR A 33 25.76 59.57 -37.10
N GLN A 34 26.39 59.82 -38.26
CA GLN A 34 27.23 58.90 -39.03
C GLN A 34 28.43 59.66 -39.62
N GLN A 35 29.61 59.02 -39.77
CA GLN A 35 30.63 59.49 -40.73
C GLN A 35 31.56 58.37 -41.25
N ASP A 36 31.75 58.37 -42.57
CA ASP A 36 32.77 57.69 -43.42
C ASP A 36 33.71 58.84 -43.95
N PRO A 37 34.77 58.70 -44.80
CA PRO A 37 34.95 57.76 -45.92
C PRO A 37 36.37 57.15 -46.16
N GLY A 38 36.47 56.07 -46.96
CA GLY A 38 37.74 55.44 -47.38
C GLY A 38 38.30 55.91 -48.75
N LEU A 39 39.34 55.24 -49.30
CA LEU A 39 39.75 55.28 -50.73
C LEU A 39 40.90 54.29 -51.12
N ARG A 40 40.85 53.74 -52.35
CA ARG A 40 41.94 53.31 -53.29
C ARG A 40 43.01 52.23 -52.94
N SER A 41 42.76 51.02 -53.46
CA SER A 41 43.53 50.29 -54.51
C SER A 41 45.06 50.11 -54.47
N ASN A 42 45.52 48.85 -54.56
CA ASN A 42 46.27 48.32 -55.73
C ASN A 42 46.30 46.77 -55.78
N SER A 43 46.89 46.18 -56.83
CA SER A 43 46.65 44.78 -57.30
C SER A 43 47.95 44.04 -57.70
N ILE A 44 47.84 42.89 -58.38
CA ILE A 44 48.86 42.08 -59.10
C ILE A 44 49.62 41.06 -58.23
N HIS A 45 49.79 39.76 -58.60
CA HIS A 45 49.01 38.82 -59.43
C HIS A 45 49.60 37.40 -59.24
N HIS A 46 48.79 36.33 -59.29
CA HIS A 46 48.82 35.41 -60.45
C HIS A 46 47.67 34.38 -60.47
N GLU A 47 47.05 34.24 -61.64
CA GLU A 47 46.16 33.14 -62.06
C GLU A 47 46.95 32.26 -63.08
N PRO A 48 46.45 31.07 -63.51
CA PRO A 48 45.37 31.00 -64.51
C PRO A 48 44.22 30.01 -64.17
N THR A 49 42.94 30.37 -64.34
CA THR A 49 42.13 30.61 -65.57
C THR A 49 41.64 29.32 -66.25
N SER A 50 40.32 29.05 -66.27
CA SER A 50 39.48 29.17 -67.49
C SER A 50 38.04 28.58 -67.40
N LEU A 51 37.07 29.51 -67.34
CA LEU A 51 35.78 29.61 -68.07
C LEU A 51 34.89 28.38 -68.45
N ARG A 52 33.57 28.61 -68.24
CA ARG A 52 32.40 27.92 -68.83
C ARG A 52 32.41 27.87 -70.38
N THR A 53 31.63 26.96 -71.00
CA THR A 53 30.29 27.28 -71.61
C THR A 53 29.57 26.14 -72.39
N HIS A 54 28.25 26.32 -72.53
CA HIS A 54 27.32 25.91 -73.63
C HIS A 54 26.73 24.47 -73.80
N ILE A 55 25.39 24.42 -73.62
CA ILE A 55 24.34 23.92 -74.56
C ILE A 55 24.31 22.43 -75.01
N ARG A 56 23.21 21.71 -74.68
CA ARG A 56 22.20 21.05 -75.58
C ARG A 56 21.33 20.06 -74.76
N ARG A 57 20.05 20.30 -74.46
CA ARG A 57 18.79 20.17 -75.24
C ARG A 57 18.35 18.73 -75.57
N ASN A 58 17.07 18.41 -75.32
CA ASN A 58 16.30 17.19 -75.69
C ASN A 58 16.57 15.93 -74.82
N SER A 59 15.62 15.01 -74.56
CA SER A 59 14.14 15.00 -74.65
C SER A 59 13.54 13.82 -73.86
N MET A 60 12.26 13.90 -73.49
CA MET A 60 11.43 12.73 -73.10
C MET A 60 11.11 11.85 -74.32
N PRO A 61 10.90 10.53 -74.13
CA PRO A 61 9.98 9.72 -74.94
C PRO A 61 8.78 9.22 -74.12
N GLN A 62 7.72 8.79 -74.80
CA GLN A 62 6.45 8.39 -74.20
C GLN A 62 5.87 7.16 -74.94
N LYS A 63 5.37 6.17 -74.16
CA LYS A 63 4.33 5.17 -74.54
C LYS A 63 4.68 4.01 -75.51
N GLY A 64 3.98 2.89 -75.30
CA GLY A 64 4.07 1.60 -76.03
C GLY A 64 4.23 0.45 -75.01
N ILE A 65 3.29 -0.46 -74.71
CA ILE A 65 2.16 -1.11 -75.44
C ILE A 65 2.61 -2.12 -76.51
N LEU A 66 2.69 -3.41 -76.15
CA LEU A 66 1.68 -4.44 -76.50
C LEU A 66 1.89 -5.74 -75.67
N ASP A 67 0.92 -6.66 -75.72
CA ASP A 67 0.71 -7.81 -74.81
C ASP A 67 1.67 -9.00 -74.92
N SER A 68 1.94 -9.66 -73.78
CA SER A 68 2.03 -11.14 -73.61
C SER A 68 2.37 -11.55 -72.15
N ILE A 69 1.98 -12.71 -71.61
CA ILE A 69 0.72 -13.49 -71.71
C ILE A 69 0.64 -14.49 -70.51
N ILE A 70 -0.56 -15.06 -70.23
CA ILE A 70 -0.88 -16.27 -69.40
C ILE A 70 0.22 -16.76 -68.41
N THR A 71 0.04 -16.73 -67.08
CA THR A 71 -0.84 -17.70 -66.37
C THR A 71 -1.73 -17.12 -65.28
N LYS A 72 -2.99 -17.58 -65.32
CA LYS A 72 -4.01 -17.46 -64.27
C LYS A 72 -3.57 -18.07 -62.93
N ASN A 73 -4.03 -17.46 -61.84
CA ASN A 73 -4.96 -18.13 -60.92
C ASN A 73 -5.91 -17.11 -60.28
N HIS A 74 -7.23 -17.33 -60.42
CA HIS A 74 -8.28 -16.69 -59.60
C HIS A 74 -8.19 -17.26 -58.15
N VAL A 75 -8.81 -16.71 -57.10
CA VAL A 75 -10.14 -16.09 -56.90
C VAL A 75 -9.96 -14.96 -55.84
N HIS A 76 -10.30 -13.68 -56.06
CA HIS A 76 -11.62 -13.05 -55.89
C HIS A 76 -12.22 -13.16 -54.45
N ARG A 77 -12.95 -12.17 -53.88
CA ARG A 77 -13.18 -10.74 -54.21
C ARG A 77 -13.96 -10.06 -53.06
N ARG A 78 -13.82 -8.72 -52.94
CA ARG A 78 -14.59 -7.72 -52.15
C ARG A 78 -13.95 -7.38 -50.80
N SER A 79 -13.52 -6.13 -50.56
CA SER A 79 -14.18 -4.80 -50.64
C SER A 79 -14.89 -4.45 -49.33
N ASN A 80 -14.15 -3.79 -48.43
CA ASN A 80 -14.74 -2.94 -47.39
C ASN A 80 -14.86 -1.52 -47.94
N THR A 81 -15.85 -0.77 -47.45
CA THR A 81 -16.31 0.49 -48.04
C THR A 81 -15.72 1.69 -47.32
N ASP A 82 -15.18 2.66 -48.06
CA ASP A 82 -14.91 4.00 -47.56
C ASP A 82 -16.23 4.79 -47.40
N CYS A 83 -16.62 5.03 -46.15
CA CYS A 83 -17.61 6.04 -45.75
C CYS A 83 -17.06 6.73 -44.50
N SER A 84 -16.30 7.82 -44.66
CA SER A 84 -16.81 9.19 -44.77
C SER A 84 -17.38 9.71 -43.44
N MET A 85 -16.57 10.50 -42.74
CA MET A 85 -16.99 11.38 -41.65
C MET A 85 -17.88 12.50 -42.22
N ASP A 86 -19.19 12.46 -41.98
CA ASP A 86 -20.00 13.67 -41.72
C ASP A 86 -21.38 13.29 -41.14
N SER A 87 -21.90 14.15 -40.24
CA SER A 87 -23.32 14.32 -39.80
C SER A 87 -23.40 14.81 -38.35
N ALA A 88 -23.08 16.08 -38.12
CA ALA A 88 -23.51 16.76 -36.89
C ALA A 88 -25.03 17.06 -36.97
N SER A 89 -25.81 16.59 -36.00
CA SER A 89 -27.24 16.97 -35.89
C SER A 89 -27.69 17.00 -34.43
N TYR A 90 -27.52 18.16 -33.78
CA TYR A 90 -28.06 18.43 -32.45
C TYR A 90 -29.58 18.68 -32.54
N GLY A 91 -30.37 17.61 -32.37
CA GLY A 91 -31.83 17.66 -32.33
C GLY A 91 -32.36 18.18 -30.99
N SER A 92 -32.71 19.48 -30.96
CA SER A 92 -33.32 20.20 -29.83
C SER A 92 -34.35 19.41 -29.01
N LEU A 93 -34.17 19.35 -27.68
CA LEU A 93 -35.20 18.93 -26.71
C LEU A 93 -35.50 20.10 -25.75
N VAL A 94 -36.55 20.85 -26.06
CA VAL A 94 -37.09 21.96 -25.25
C VAL A 94 -38.62 21.95 -25.43
N ASP A 95 -39.34 22.22 -24.34
CA ASP A 95 -40.80 22.29 -24.20
C ASP A 95 -41.57 20.96 -24.48
N SER A 96 -42.70 20.67 -23.82
CA SER A 96 -43.50 21.49 -22.89
C SER A 96 -44.16 20.64 -21.80
N ILE A 97 -44.32 21.19 -20.59
CA ILE A 97 -45.21 20.63 -19.54
C ILE A 97 -46.50 21.45 -19.54
N ASN A 98 -47.65 20.82 -19.76
CA ASN A 98 -48.94 21.26 -19.23
C ASN A 98 -49.97 20.12 -19.25
N SER A 99 -50.73 19.99 -18.16
CA SER A 99 -51.96 19.18 -18.07
C SER A 99 -53.14 19.99 -18.65
N PRO A 100 -54.31 19.37 -18.95
CA PRO A 100 -55.32 19.24 -17.88
C PRO A 100 -56.14 17.92 -17.90
N GLU A 101 -56.92 17.71 -16.83
CA GLU A 101 -58.04 16.75 -16.76
C GLU A 101 -59.17 17.10 -17.79
N ASP A 102 -60.25 16.34 -18.03
CA ASP A 102 -61.06 15.54 -17.09
C ASP A 102 -62.12 14.63 -17.80
N ASN A 103 -62.75 13.74 -17.04
CA ASN A 103 -63.99 12.96 -17.28
C ASN A 103 -64.02 11.74 -18.23
N LEU A 104 -64.78 10.71 -17.79
CA LEU A 104 -65.16 9.47 -18.49
C LEU A 104 -66.60 9.60 -19.06
N PRO A 105 -67.02 8.80 -20.07
CA PRO A 105 -67.65 7.50 -19.76
C PRO A 105 -67.51 6.37 -20.81
N GLY A 106 -67.57 5.12 -20.32
CA GLY A 106 -68.46 4.08 -20.87
C GLY A 106 -68.15 3.36 -22.20
N GLU A 107 -67.83 2.07 -22.08
CA GLU A 107 -68.50 0.99 -22.85
C GLU A 107 -68.29 0.92 -24.39
N ARG A 108 -67.04 0.78 -24.85
CA ARG A 108 -66.73 0.04 -26.11
C ARG A 108 -65.33 -0.60 -26.18
N LEU A 109 -64.93 -1.29 -25.12
CA LEU A 109 -63.61 -1.95 -25.01
C LEU A 109 -63.69 -3.46 -25.30
N GLN A 110 -63.39 -3.88 -26.54
CA GLN A 110 -62.86 -5.24 -26.80
C GLN A 110 -62.05 -5.30 -28.10
N GLU A 111 -62.64 -5.04 -29.28
CA GLU A 111 -61.98 -5.28 -30.58
C GLU A 111 -60.71 -4.44 -30.82
N ALA A 112 -60.70 -3.17 -30.40
CA ALA A 112 -59.51 -2.31 -30.50
C ALA A 112 -58.37 -2.76 -29.57
N SER A 113 -58.68 -3.52 -28.50
CA SER A 113 -57.69 -4.05 -27.56
C SER A 113 -56.87 -5.18 -28.20
N ASP A 114 -57.55 -6.14 -28.85
CA ASP A 114 -56.87 -7.32 -29.40
C ASP A 114 -55.90 -6.96 -30.53
N ASP A 115 -56.23 -5.96 -31.35
CA ASP A 115 -55.35 -5.49 -32.42
C ASP A 115 -54.15 -4.68 -31.88
N ALA A 116 -54.30 -3.99 -30.74
CA ALA A 116 -53.20 -3.38 -30.00
C ALA A 116 -52.30 -4.44 -29.34
N ILE A 117 -52.89 -5.42 -28.65
CA ILE A 117 -52.18 -6.57 -28.05
C ILE A 117 -51.40 -7.35 -29.12
N LYS A 118 -51.96 -7.50 -30.32
CA LYS A 118 -51.30 -8.15 -31.46
C LYS A 118 -50.11 -7.34 -32.00
N LYS A 119 -50.21 -6.01 -32.03
CA LYS A 119 -49.09 -5.11 -32.36
C LYS A 119 -47.98 -5.23 -31.30
N PHE A 120 -48.31 -5.11 -30.02
CA PHE A 120 -47.33 -5.26 -28.93
C PHE A 120 -46.68 -6.65 -28.90
N LYS A 121 -47.41 -7.73 -29.19
CA LYS A 121 -46.82 -9.08 -29.34
C LYS A 121 -45.81 -9.15 -30.51
N ASN A 122 -46.12 -8.53 -31.64
CA ASN A 122 -45.20 -8.46 -32.78
C ASN A 122 -43.96 -7.59 -32.49
N GLU A 123 -44.13 -6.51 -31.73
CA GLU A 123 -43.06 -5.61 -31.29
C GLU A 123 -42.14 -6.29 -30.27
N ILE A 124 -42.70 -6.97 -29.26
CA ILE A 124 -41.94 -7.83 -28.33
C ILE A 124 -41.17 -8.91 -29.12
N ALA A 125 -41.79 -9.55 -30.11
CA ALA A 125 -41.13 -10.52 -30.99
C ALA A 125 -40.11 -9.89 -31.96
N ALA A 126 -40.09 -8.57 -32.15
CA ALA A 126 -39.02 -7.86 -32.86
C ALA A 126 -37.87 -7.53 -31.90
N LEU A 127 -38.18 -6.99 -30.71
CA LEU A 127 -37.22 -6.67 -29.66
C LEU A 127 -36.46 -7.91 -29.14
N MET A 128 -37.13 -9.06 -29.02
CA MET A 128 -36.46 -10.33 -28.69
C MET A 128 -35.41 -10.72 -29.73
N ARG A 129 -35.76 -10.68 -31.03
CA ARG A 129 -34.80 -10.96 -32.12
C ARG A 129 -33.68 -9.93 -32.20
N GLN A 130 -33.94 -8.66 -31.86
CA GLN A 130 -32.91 -7.64 -31.75
C GLN A 130 -31.97 -7.91 -30.56
N ALA A 131 -32.50 -8.37 -29.41
CA ALA A 131 -31.68 -8.79 -28.27
C ALA A 131 -30.83 -10.03 -28.59
N GLU A 132 -31.39 -11.03 -29.28
CA GLU A 132 -30.66 -12.21 -29.77
C GLU A 132 -29.50 -11.83 -30.71
N VAL A 133 -29.73 -10.88 -31.64
CA VAL A 133 -28.67 -10.36 -32.52
C VAL A 133 -27.60 -9.60 -31.72
N SER A 134 -27.99 -8.71 -30.82
CA SER A 134 -27.05 -7.98 -29.94
C SER A 134 -26.26 -8.91 -29.02
N GLU A 135 -26.84 -10.01 -28.55
CA GLU A 135 -26.13 -11.04 -27.76
C GLU A 135 -25.10 -11.78 -28.63
N MET A 136 -25.47 -12.16 -29.85
CA MET A 136 -24.54 -12.78 -30.82
C MET A 136 -23.40 -11.84 -31.22
N GLU A 137 -23.66 -10.55 -31.36
CA GLU A 137 -22.64 -9.51 -31.60
C GLU A 137 -21.72 -9.35 -30.39
N LEU A 138 -22.27 -9.21 -29.18
CA LEU A 138 -21.50 -9.15 -27.94
C LEU A 138 -20.64 -10.40 -27.74
N GLU A 139 -21.15 -11.59 -28.06
CA GLU A 139 -20.38 -12.83 -27.95
C GLU A 139 -19.32 -12.96 -29.06
N SER A 140 -19.57 -12.41 -30.25
CA SER A 140 -18.54 -12.22 -31.29
C SER A 140 -17.41 -11.30 -30.82
N LEU A 141 -17.74 -10.15 -30.22
CA LEU A 141 -16.78 -9.21 -29.65
C LEU A 141 -16.00 -9.83 -28.48
N ARG A 142 -16.65 -10.57 -27.57
CA ARG A 142 -15.97 -11.35 -26.52
C ARG A 142 -14.97 -12.34 -27.11
N ARG A 143 -15.36 -13.08 -28.17
CA ARG A 143 -14.45 -13.99 -28.89
C ARG A 143 -13.29 -13.27 -29.58
N GLN A 144 -13.50 -12.05 -30.08
CA GLN A 144 -12.44 -11.24 -30.69
C GLN A 144 -11.46 -10.73 -29.62
N ILE A 145 -11.94 -10.16 -28.52
CA ILE A 145 -11.11 -9.70 -27.39
C ILE A 145 -10.28 -10.86 -26.82
N VAL A 146 -10.81 -12.07 -26.73
CA VAL A 146 -10.05 -13.26 -26.29
C VAL A 146 -8.95 -13.64 -27.30
N LYS A 147 -9.21 -13.56 -28.61
CA LYS A 147 -8.19 -13.79 -29.64
C LYS A 147 -7.09 -12.72 -29.60
N GLU A 148 -7.47 -11.45 -29.52
CA GLU A 148 -6.53 -10.32 -29.47
C GLU A 148 -5.69 -10.35 -28.19
N ARG A 149 -6.31 -10.61 -27.03
CA ARG A 149 -5.57 -10.78 -25.76
C ARG A 149 -4.60 -11.95 -25.82
N LYS A 150 -4.98 -13.08 -26.45
CA LYS A 150 -4.06 -14.20 -26.65
C LYS A 150 -2.94 -13.83 -27.61
N GLN A 151 -3.24 -13.24 -28.77
CA GLN A 151 -2.26 -12.88 -29.78
C GLN A 151 -1.28 -11.81 -29.26
N ALA A 152 -1.75 -10.83 -28.50
CA ALA A 152 -0.93 -9.84 -27.81
C ALA A 152 -0.06 -10.48 -26.70
N GLY A 153 -0.59 -11.45 -25.96
CA GLY A 153 0.19 -12.25 -25.01
C GLY A 153 1.29 -13.07 -25.69
N ASP A 154 0.97 -13.73 -26.80
CA ASP A 154 1.91 -14.54 -27.58
C ASP A 154 3.00 -13.66 -28.25
N THR A 155 2.70 -12.44 -28.69
CA THR A 155 3.72 -11.49 -29.19
C THR A 155 4.54 -10.87 -28.06
N LEU A 156 3.92 -10.46 -26.94
CA LEU A 156 4.64 -9.92 -25.79
C LEU A 156 5.57 -10.96 -25.17
N SER A 157 5.13 -12.22 -25.05
CA SER A 157 5.96 -13.34 -24.58
C SER A 157 7.16 -13.58 -25.50
N ARG A 158 6.98 -13.51 -26.83
CA ARG A 158 8.07 -13.61 -27.81
C ARG A 158 9.06 -12.45 -27.69
N ASN A 159 8.58 -11.22 -27.51
CA ASN A 159 9.43 -10.04 -27.35
C ASN A 159 10.20 -10.07 -26.01
N ILE A 160 9.57 -10.54 -24.92
CA ILE A 160 10.24 -10.78 -23.63
C ILE A 160 11.32 -11.85 -23.78
N PHE A 161 11.08 -12.90 -24.57
CA PHE A 161 12.07 -13.94 -24.84
C PHE A 161 13.28 -13.39 -25.62
N SER A 162 13.06 -12.66 -26.72
CA SER A 162 14.17 -12.08 -27.50
C SER A 162 14.94 -11.01 -26.72
N LEU A 163 14.26 -10.13 -25.97
CA LEU A 163 14.90 -9.15 -25.09
C LEU A 163 15.70 -9.83 -23.97
N LYS A 164 15.26 -11.00 -23.48
CA LYS A 164 16.03 -11.79 -22.52
C LYS A 164 17.29 -12.37 -23.18
N GLU A 165 17.19 -12.93 -24.39
CA GLU A 165 18.34 -13.43 -25.15
C GLU A 165 19.35 -12.30 -25.45
N GLU A 166 18.89 -11.13 -25.90
CA GLU A 166 19.73 -9.95 -26.12
C GLU A 166 20.41 -9.48 -24.82
N LYS A 167 19.67 -9.41 -23.70
CA LYS A 167 20.22 -9.01 -22.40
C LYS A 167 21.18 -10.05 -21.81
N ASP A 168 20.96 -11.36 -22.05
CA ASP A 168 21.89 -12.41 -21.63
C ASP A 168 23.14 -12.45 -22.54
N ALA A 169 23.01 -12.13 -23.84
CA ALA A 169 24.14 -11.95 -24.76
C ALA A 169 24.99 -10.70 -24.43
N LEU A 170 24.35 -9.55 -24.18
CA LEU A 170 25.01 -8.32 -23.73
C LEU A 170 25.70 -8.52 -22.38
N LYS A 171 25.12 -9.32 -21.48
CA LYS A 171 25.80 -9.69 -20.23
C LYS A 171 27.09 -10.47 -20.49
N ILE A 172 27.07 -11.44 -21.40
CA ILE A 172 28.26 -12.20 -21.81
C ILE A 172 29.31 -11.27 -22.45
N GLU A 173 28.89 -10.33 -23.30
CA GLU A 173 29.79 -9.32 -23.89
C GLU A 173 30.40 -8.40 -22.83
N CYS A 174 29.61 -7.91 -21.86
CA CYS A 174 30.11 -7.13 -20.73
C CYS A 174 31.10 -7.91 -19.84
N GLU A 175 30.87 -9.21 -19.59
CA GLU A 175 31.80 -10.07 -18.86
C GLU A 175 33.10 -10.31 -19.66
N GLN A 176 33.00 -10.48 -20.98
CA GLN A 176 34.16 -10.57 -21.89
C GLN A 176 34.96 -9.25 -21.90
N LEU A 177 34.30 -8.10 -22.06
CA LEU A 177 34.92 -6.77 -22.04
C LEU A 177 35.57 -6.47 -20.69
N LYS A 178 34.93 -6.85 -19.57
CA LYS A 178 35.52 -6.73 -18.22
C LYS A 178 36.77 -7.61 -18.07
N SER A 179 36.76 -8.81 -18.64
CA SER A 179 37.95 -9.68 -18.67
C SER A 179 39.07 -9.13 -19.58
N LEU A 180 38.71 -8.44 -20.67
CA LEU A 180 39.65 -7.86 -21.63
C LEU A 180 40.29 -6.59 -21.06
N HIS A 181 39.48 -5.70 -20.48
CA HIS A 181 39.95 -4.50 -19.78
C HIS A 181 40.89 -4.86 -18.63
N LYS A 182 40.55 -5.87 -17.81
CA LYS A 182 41.47 -6.37 -16.76
C LYS A 182 42.82 -6.81 -17.33
N ARG A 183 42.82 -7.64 -18.39
CA ARG A 183 44.05 -8.09 -19.06
C ARG A 183 44.84 -6.95 -19.71
N ASN A 184 44.17 -5.95 -20.27
CA ASN A 184 44.82 -4.79 -20.86
C ASN A 184 45.47 -3.91 -19.79
N ASN A 185 44.77 -3.62 -18.69
CA ASN A 185 45.31 -2.83 -17.57
C ASN A 185 46.53 -3.52 -16.93
N GLU A 186 46.45 -4.84 -16.72
CA GLU A 186 47.57 -5.65 -16.22
C GLU A 186 48.77 -5.65 -17.20
N ALA A 187 48.51 -5.73 -18.51
CA ALA A 187 49.56 -5.70 -19.54
C ALA A 187 50.15 -4.30 -19.78
N GLU A 188 49.39 -3.23 -19.59
CA GLU A 188 49.88 -1.85 -19.72
C GLU A 188 50.66 -1.42 -18.47
N ALA A 189 50.21 -1.77 -17.27
CA ALA A 189 50.97 -1.58 -16.04
C ALA A 189 52.32 -2.33 -16.07
N LEU A 190 52.36 -3.53 -16.65
CA LEU A 190 53.62 -4.25 -16.90
C LEU A 190 54.52 -3.51 -17.90
N LYS A 191 53.97 -2.90 -18.96
CA LYS A 191 54.75 -2.16 -19.95
C LYS A 191 55.29 -0.84 -19.41
N THR A 192 54.51 -0.05 -18.69
CA THR A 192 54.99 1.20 -18.06
C THR A 192 56.09 0.87 -17.05
N LEU A 193 55.85 -0.06 -16.12
CA LEU A 193 56.84 -0.47 -15.13
C LEU A 193 58.11 -1.06 -15.78
N GLN A 194 57.98 -1.84 -16.86
CA GLN A 194 59.15 -2.32 -17.64
C GLN A 194 59.89 -1.17 -18.34
N SER A 195 59.18 -0.15 -18.83
CA SER A 195 59.79 1.04 -19.45
C SER A 195 60.51 1.91 -18.42
N GLU A 196 59.95 2.08 -17.22
CA GLU A 196 60.56 2.79 -16.09
C GLU A 196 61.81 2.06 -15.59
N ILE A 197 61.74 0.74 -15.40
CA ILE A 197 62.91 -0.10 -15.08
C ILE A 197 63.99 0.03 -16.16
N THR A 198 63.60 0.10 -17.44
CA THR A 198 64.56 0.28 -18.55
C THR A 198 65.19 1.67 -18.53
N GLY A 199 64.41 2.73 -18.32
CA GLY A 199 64.90 4.11 -18.18
C GLY A 199 65.83 4.30 -16.98
N ALA A 200 65.44 3.81 -15.81
CA ALA A 200 66.26 3.81 -14.61
C ALA A 200 67.56 3.01 -14.80
N ARG A 201 67.52 1.88 -15.53
CA ARG A 201 68.73 1.11 -15.87
C ARG A 201 69.67 1.88 -16.82
N VAL A 202 69.13 2.63 -17.78
CA VAL A 202 69.94 3.50 -18.66
C VAL A 202 70.56 4.66 -17.86
N GLN A 203 69.82 5.30 -16.97
CA GLN A 203 70.34 6.35 -16.07
C GLN A 203 71.43 5.82 -15.14
N LEU A 204 71.24 4.63 -14.54
CA LEU A 204 72.25 3.98 -13.72
C LEU A 204 73.52 3.65 -14.50
N GLU A 205 73.40 3.21 -15.76
CA GLU A 205 74.57 2.91 -16.59
C GLU A 205 75.29 4.18 -17.08
N ALA A 206 74.56 5.27 -17.33
CA ALA A 206 75.15 6.58 -17.60
C ALA A 206 75.96 7.09 -16.40
N MET A 207 75.38 7.09 -15.19
CA MET A 207 76.09 7.47 -13.96
C MET A 207 77.30 6.58 -13.66
N ARG A 208 77.25 5.28 -14.02
CA ARG A 208 78.40 4.37 -13.93
C ARG A 208 79.52 4.74 -14.90
N GLN A 209 79.18 5.13 -16.12
CA GLN A 209 80.16 5.58 -17.12
C GLN A 209 80.81 6.89 -16.68
N GLU A 210 80.02 7.87 -16.25
CA GLU A 210 80.50 9.16 -15.73
C GLU A 210 81.43 8.97 -14.51
N LEU A 211 81.02 8.18 -13.52
CA LEU A 211 81.86 7.79 -12.38
C LEU A 211 83.15 7.06 -12.80
N ASN A 212 83.14 6.34 -13.93
CA ASN A 212 84.34 5.68 -14.46
C ASN A 212 85.26 6.66 -15.22
N TYR A 213 84.70 7.65 -15.91
CA TYR A 213 85.46 8.76 -16.49
C TYR A 213 86.13 9.59 -15.39
N GLU A 214 85.41 10.00 -14.34
CA GLU A 214 85.99 10.68 -13.18
C GLU A 214 87.09 9.84 -12.51
N LYS A 215 86.86 8.53 -12.31
CA LYS A 215 87.89 7.63 -11.75
C LYS A 215 89.14 7.52 -12.62
N ASN A 216 89.05 7.72 -13.93
CA ASN A 216 90.21 7.72 -14.82
C ASN A 216 90.91 9.09 -14.81
N ILE A 217 90.16 10.19 -14.85
CA ILE A 217 90.70 11.55 -14.68
C ILE A 217 91.42 11.69 -13.34
N ASN A 218 90.89 11.11 -12.26
CA ASN A 218 91.50 11.11 -10.94
C ASN A 218 92.82 10.30 -10.91
N LYS A 219 92.90 9.15 -11.58
CA LYS A 219 94.17 8.41 -11.76
C LYS A 219 95.19 9.24 -12.55
N ASP A 220 94.78 9.92 -13.61
CA ASP A 220 95.67 10.76 -14.40
C ASP A 220 96.17 11.98 -13.61
N LEU A 221 95.31 12.59 -12.78
CA LEU A 221 95.70 13.64 -11.83
C LEU A 221 96.68 13.11 -10.76
N GLN A 222 96.43 11.92 -10.20
CA GLN A 222 97.35 11.27 -9.26
C GLN A 222 98.70 10.94 -9.93
N LEU A 223 98.71 10.53 -11.19
CA LEU A 223 99.92 10.26 -11.96
C LEU A 223 100.69 11.54 -12.31
N GLN A 224 100.00 12.66 -12.59
CA GLN A 224 100.64 13.98 -12.72
C GLN A 224 101.20 14.47 -11.39
N LEU A 225 100.48 14.27 -10.29
CA LEU A 225 100.94 14.62 -8.95
C LEU A 225 102.16 13.80 -8.53
N GLN A 226 102.18 12.49 -8.81
CA GLN A 226 103.36 11.64 -8.58
C GLN A 226 104.55 12.13 -9.42
N LYS A 227 104.38 12.34 -10.74
CA LYS A 227 105.46 12.83 -11.61
C LYS A 227 106.02 14.18 -11.19
N THR A 228 105.20 15.07 -10.64
CA THR A 228 105.66 16.36 -10.11
C THR A 228 106.33 16.22 -8.74
N GLN A 229 105.91 15.27 -7.89
CA GLN A 229 106.64 14.91 -6.68
C GLN A 229 108.01 14.28 -6.99
N ASP A 230 108.06 13.35 -7.93
CA ASP A 230 109.29 12.69 -8.39
C ASP A 230 110.27 13.72 -8.99
N SER A 231 109.80 14.57 -9.92
CA SER A 231 110.61 15.64 -10.51
C SER A 231 111.06 16.70 -9.50
N ASN A 232 110.29 16.92 -8.42
CA ASN A 232 110.72 17.79 -7.31
C ASN A 232 111.76 17.10 -6.42
N ALA A 233 111.70 15.78 -6.24
CA ALA A 233 112.73 15.02 -5.55
C ALA A 233 114.04 15.03 -6.35
N ASP A 234 114.00 14.79 -7.66
CA ASP A 234 115.14 14.91 -8.57
C ASP A 234 115.75 16.32 -8.54
N LEU A 235 114.92 17.37 -8.49
CA LEU A 235 115.39 18.75 -8.33
C LEU A 235 116.07 18.98 -6.96
N ILE A 236 115.53 18.42 -5.87
CA ILE A 236 116.15 18.49 -4.54
C ILE A 236 117.48 17.72 -4.52
N HIS A 237 117.60 16.60 -5.23
CA HIS A 237 118.87 15.88 -5.40
C HIS A 237 119.88 16.72 -6.20
N ALA A 238 119.49 17.28 -7.34
CA ALA A 238 120.36 18.14 -8.14
C ALA A 238 120.82 19.41 -7.39
N VAL A 239 119.93 20.02 -6.59
CA VAL A 239 120.30 21.15 -5.71
C VAL A 239 121.29 20.70 -4.64
N ARG A 240 121.08 19.54 -4.00
CA ARG A 240 122.03 19.01 -2.99
C ARG A 240 123.39 18.66 -3.59
N ASP A 241 123.43 18.11 -4.80
CA ASP A 241 124.68 17.83 -5.51
C ASP A 241 125.42 19.13 -5.84
N LEU A 242 124.69 20.19 -6.26
CA LEU A 242 125.25 21.53 -6.47
C LEU A 242 125.76 22.16 -5.16
N GLU A 243 125.04 22.00 -4.05
CA GLU A 243 125.48 22.42 -2.71
C GLU A 243 126.77 21.69 -2.30
N GLU A 244 126.87 20.37 -2.52
CA GLU A 244 128.08 19.60 -2.19
C GLU A 244 129.26 19.97 -3.10
N MET A 245 129.01 20.24 -4.40
CA MET A 245 130.02 20.78 -5.32
C MET A 245 130.51 22.17 -4.86
N LEU A 246 129.60 23.04 -4.44
CA LEU A 246 129.91 24.39 -3.97
C LEU A 246 130.64 24.35 -2.62
N GLU A 247 130.31 23.41 -1.73
CA GLU A 247 131.05 23.18 -0.48
C GLU A 247 132.42 22.54 -0.74
N ARG A 248 132.57 21.65 -1.74
CA ARG A 248 133.88 21.19 -2.22
C ARG A 248 134.71 22.35 -2.79
N LYS A 249 134.14 23.25 -3.58
CA LYS A 249 134.85 24.45 -4.06
C LYS A 249 135.17 25.44 -2.94
N ASN A 250 134.31 25.60 -1.93
CA ASN A 250 134.61 26.40 -0.75
C ASN A 250 135.69 25.78 0.16
N ARG A 251 135.88 24.46 0.11
CA ARG A 251 137.07 23.78 0.69
C ARG A 251 138.31 24.08 -0.14
N GLU A 252 138.29 23.83 -1.45
CA GLU A 252 139.42 24.16 -2.36
C GLU A 252 139.87 25.64 -2.22
N ILE A 253 138.94 26.60 -2.18
CA ILE A 253 139.23 28.03 -2.01
C ILE A 253 139.89 28.31 -0.65
N ARG A 254 139.49 27.62 0.42
CA ARG A 254 140.08 27.73 1.77
C ARG A 254 141.50 27.14 1.81
N ASP A 255 141.70 26.02 1.15
CA ASP A 255 142.99 25.33 1.07
C ASP A 255 143.98 26.14 0.20
N LEU A 256 143.53 26.69 -0.93
CA LEU A 256 144.28 27.65 -1.75
C LEU A 256 144.59 28.96 -1.02
N SER A 257 143.71 29.42 -0.13
CA SER A 257 143.90 30.64 0.66
C SER A 257 144.89 30.48 1.84
N SER A 258 145.36 29.27 2.13
CA SER A 258 146.21 28.98 3.30
C SER A 258 147.65 28.56 2.97
N SER A 259 148.05 28.53 1.69
CA SER A 259 149.43 28.23 1.25
C SER A 259 150.06 29.38 0.46
N LYS A 260 151.09 30.03 1.00
CA LYS A 260 151.88 31.11 0.35
C LYS A 260 153.23 30.62 -0.17
N MET A 261 153.80 31.29 -1.18
CA MET A 261 155.11 32.00 -1.15
C MET A 261 155.81 32.15 -2.55
N ASN A 262 156.49 33.29 -2.75
CA ASN A 262 157.65 33.58 -3.65
C ASN A 262 157.53 33.71 -5.20
N GLY A 263 158.24 34.71 -5.78
CA GLY A 263 158.71 34.73 -7.19
C GLY A 263 158.82 36.11 -7.89
N ASP A 264 160.05 36.58 -8.25
CA ASP A 264 160.34 37.91 -8.85
C ASP A 264 160.81 37.91 -10.33
N LYS A 265 160.72 39.09 -11.02
CA LYS A 265 161.66 39.74 -12.03
C LYS A 265 160.90 40.72 -12.97
N ASN A 266 161.29 42.01 -13.17
CA ASN A 266 162.47 42.64 -13.86
C ASN A 266 162.38 42.65 -15.41
N SER A 267 162.84 43.65 -16.20
CA SER A 267 163.64 44.90 -15.95
C SER A 267 163.59 45.98 -17.08
N THR A 268 164.14 47.16 -16.77
CA THR A 268 164.49 48.40 -17.52
C THR A 268 165.41 48.30 -18.77
N LEU A 269 165.47 49.35 -19.64
CA LEU A 269 166.63 50.29 -19.78
C LEU A 269 166.37 51.53 -20.71
N GLU A 270 167.39 52.36 -20.95
CA GLU A 270 167.42 53.71 -21.57
C GLU A 270 168.79 53.97 -22.30
N GLU A 271 168.99 55.14 -22.93
CA GLU A 271 170.27 55.91 -23.04
C GLU A 271 171.03 56.14 -24.41
N LEU A 272 171.30 57.43 -24.68
CA LEU A 272 172.31 58.21 -25.46
C LEU A 272 173.16 57.71 -26.69
N ALA A 273 172.96 58.41 -27.82
CA ALA A 273 173.87 59.37 -28.52
C ALA A 273 175.32 59.09 -29.02
N LYS A 274 175.55 59.56 -30.28
CA LYS A 274 176.73 60.25 -30.90
C LYS A 274 177.86 59.52 -31.67
N GLU A 275 177.89 59.85 -32.98
CA GLU A 275 179.04 60.22 -33.85
C GLU A 275 179.92 59.17 -34.57
N HIS A 276 179.87 59.25 -35.92
CA HIS A 276 180.82 58.80 -36.96
C HIS A 276 181.07 57.28 -37.11
N ASP A 277 180.79 56.61 -38.25
CA ASP A 277 180.72 57.07 -39.66
C ASP A 277 179.73 56.26 -40.54
N ASN A 278 179.00 56.96 -41.42
CA ASN A 278 178.50 56.58 -42.77
C ASN A 278 177.86 55.19 -43.06
N SER A 279 177.61 54.33 -42.07
CA SER A 279 176.82 53.09 -42.23
C SER A 279 175.60 53.02 -41.30
N GLU A 280 175.64 53.74 -40.17
CA GLU A 280 174.60 53.68 -39.14
C GLU A 280 173.29 54.34 -39.56
N GLU A 281 173.33 55.36 -40.44
CA GLU A 281 172.12 56.00 -40.98
C GLU A 281 171.23 54.99 -41.73
N VAL A 282 171.84 54.01 -42.41
CA VAL A 282 171.13 52.93 -43.10
C VAL A 282 170.46 51.98 -42.09
N ASP A 283 171.06 51.76 -40.92
CA ASP A 283 170.49 50.88 -39.89
C ASP A 283 169.45 51.61 -39.01
N LEU A 284 169.61 52.91 -38.75
CA LEU A 284 168.54 53.76 -38.20
C LEU A 284 167.33 53.83 -39.14
N LEU A 285 167.57 53.97 -40.46
CA LEU A 285 166.50 53.91 -41.45
C LEU A 285 165.83 52.53 -41.50
N LYS A 286 166.57 51.42 -41.44
CA LYS A 286 165.98 50.08 -41.31
C LYS A 286 165.15 49.93 -40.03
N GLN A 287 165.59 50.51 -38.91
CA GLN A 287 164.85 50.44 -37.66
C GLN A 287 163.56 51.26 -37.73
N ASN A 288 163.63 52.53 -38.17
CA ASN A 288 162.46 53.37 -38.39
C ASN A 288 161.48 52.77 -39.41
N ILE A 289 161.98 52.16 -40.50
CA ILE A 289 161.16 51.38 -41.45
C ILE A 289 160.52 50.17 -40.77
N ARG A 290 161.20 49.48 -39.85
CA ARG A 290 160.64 48.34 -39.10
C ARG A 290 159.52 48.79 -38.16
N ASP A 291 159.72 49.91 -37.47
CA ASP A 291 158.77 50.44 -36.50
C ASP A 291 157.54 51.03 -37.20
N LEU A 292 157.73 51.78 -38.29
CA LEU A 292 156.65 52.23 -39.18
C LEU A 292 155.88 51.05 -39.83
N ASN A 293 156.56 49.96 -40.20
CA ASN A 293 155.87 48.74 -40.66
C ASN A 293 155.07 48.08 -39.52
N GLY A 294 155.56 48.12 -38.28
CA GLY A 294 154.82 47.67 -37.10
C GLY A 294 153.56 48.52 -36.85
N GLU A 295 153.66 49.83 -37.00
CA GLU A 295 152.52 50.76 -36.93
C GLU A 295 151.52 50.54 -38.08
N ILE A 296 151.98 50.33 -39.31
CA ILE A 296 151.14 49.98 -40.47
C ILE A 296 150.40 48.67 -40.23
N GLU A 297 151.09 47.63 -39.74
CA GLU A 297 150.47 46.32 -39.48
C GLU A 297 149.52 46.38 -38.27
N PHE A 298 149.79 47.23 -37.27
CA PHE A 298 148.86 47.55 -36.17
C PHE A 298 147.59 48.25 -36.70
N TYR A 299 147.72 49.30 -37.52
CA TYR A 299 146.55 49.99 -38.10
C TYR A 299 145.77 49.10 -39.07
N LYS A 300 146.45 48.23 -39.82
CA LYS A 300 145.82 47.20 -40.65
C LYS A 300 145.02 46.22 -39.80
N LYS A 301 145.60 45.68 -38.72
CA LYS A 301 144.86 44.81 -37.80
C LYS A 301 143.69 45.54 -37.13
N HIS A 302 143.88 46.75 -36.63
CA HIS A 302 142.79 47.55 -36.04
C HIS A 302 141.68 47.84 -37.06
N LYS A 303 142.00 47.99 -38.34
CA LYS A 303 141.02 48.12 -39.43
C LYS A 303 140.28 46.81 -39.69
N GLU A 304 140.95 45.67 -39.62
CA GLU A 304 140.36 44.32 -39.73
C GLU A 304 139.45 44.02 -38.52
N ASP A 305 139.87 44.37 -37.31
CA ASP A 305 139.07 44.28 -36.08
C ASP A 305 137.83 45.21 -36.16
N LEU A 306 137.98 46.45 -36.67
CA LEU A 306 136.86 47.39 -36.86
C LEU A 306 135.88 46.93 -37.96
N ASP A 307 136.37 46.33 -39.05
CA ASP A 307 135.55 45.73 -40.10
C ASP A 307 134.81 44.48 -39.59
N MET A 308 135.44 43.66 -38.73
CA MET A 308 134.79 42.57 -38.01
C MET A 308 133.69 43.08 -37.07
N HIS A 309 133.95 44.14 -36.28
CA HIS A 309 132.92 44.77 -35.44
C HIS A 309 131.77 45.37 -36.26
N MET A 310 132.05 46.00 -37.42
CA MET A 310 131.02 46.49 -38.33
C MET A 310 130.16 45.35 -38.88
N LYS A 311 130.78 44.23 -39.28
CA LYS A 311 130.06 43.03 -39.75
C LYS A 311 129.19 42.42 -38.66
N GLN A 312 129.69 42.33 -37.43
CA GLN A 312 128.91 41.87 -36.29
C GLN A 312 127.70 42.79 -36.04
N LEU A 313 127.90 44.11 -36.01
CA LEU A 313 126.82 45.09 -35.80
C LEU A 313 125.74 45.03 -36.91
N VAL A 314 126.13 44.77 -38.15
CA VAL A 314 125.19 44.56 -39.27
C VAL A 314 124.39 43.26 -39.11
N LEU A 315 125.03 42.17 -38.65
CA LEU A 315 124.34 40.92 -38.34
C LEU A 315 123.36 41.09 -37.16
N ASP A 316 123.80 41.75 -36.08
CA ASP A 316 122.98 42.03 -34.89
C ASP A 316 121.76 42.91 -35.24
N TYR A 317 121.95 43.89 -36.13
CA TYR A 317 120.86 44.75 -36.63
C TYR A 317 119.83 43.97 -37.47
N GLU A 318 120.29 43.10 -38.38
CA GLU A 318 119.40 42.28 -39.22
C GLU A 318 118.66 41.21 -38.38
N LEU A 319 119.31 40.64 -37.36
CA LEU A 319 118.68 39.77 -36.35
C LEU A 319 117.60 40.52 -35.55
N LEU A 320 117.92 41.68 -34.97
CA LEU A 320 116.98 42.49 -34.19
C LEU A 320 115.76 42.92 -35.03
N LYS A 321 115.97 43.21 -36.32
CA LYS A 321 114.93 43.51 -37.31
C LYS A 321 114.04 42.29 -37.60
N GLN A 322 114.63 41.09 -37.69
CA GLN A 322 113.87 39.83 -37.83
C GLN A 322 113.06 39.51 -36.56
N GLU A 323 113.64 39.67 -35.36
CA GLU A 323 112.94 39.47 -34.09
C GLU A 323 111.78 40.45 -33.93
N ASN A 324 111.99 41.74 -34.25
CA ASN A 324 110.92 42.74 -34.21
C ASN A 324 109.77 42.40 -35.18
N HIS A 325 110.08 41.85 -36.36
CA HIS A 325 109.05 41.37 -37.29
C HIS A 325 108.27 40.16 -36.74
N ASP A 326 108.95 39.17 -36.13
CA ASP A 326 108.29 38.02 -35.50
C ASP A 326 107.46 38.42 -34.26
N ILE A 327 107.95 39.34 -33.42
CA ILE A 327 107.19 39.95 -32.32
C ILE A 327 105.94 40.66 -32.86
N SER A 328 106.06 41.44 -33.93
CA SER A 328 104.93 42.11 -34.58
C SER A 328 103.89 41.11 -35.09
N LEU A 329 104.32 40.06 -35.81
CA LEU A 329 103.44 38.98 -36.27
C LEU A 329 102.80 38.21 -35.12
N LYS A 330 103.50 38.00 -34.00
CA LYS A 330 102.96 37.36 -32.79
C LYS A 330 101.93 38.24 -32.09
N LEU A 331 102.11 39.57 -32.10
CA LEU A 331 101.16 40.54 -31.53
C LEU A 331 99.90 40.65 -32.40
N GLU A 332 100.04 40.76 -33.71
CA GLU A 332 98.93 40.72 -34.68
C GLU A 332 98.10 39.43 -34.54
N LYS A 333 98.77 38.26 -34.47
CA LYS A 333 98.11 36.96 -34.23
C LYS A 333 97.42 36.86 -32.86
N LYS A 334 97.83 37.62 -31.85
CA LYS A 334 97.10 37.72 -30.57
C LYS A 334 95.87 38.60 -30.72
N LEU A 335 96.01 39.79 -31.30
CA LEU A 335 94.93 40.74 -31.52
C LEU A 335 93.78 40.12 -32.34
N VAL A 336 94.11 39.43 -33.44
CA VAL A 336 93.11 38.73 -34.27
C VAL A 336 92.40 37.63 -33.48
N LYS A 337 93.12 36.84 -32.66
CA LYS A 337 92.50 35.80 -31.82
C LYS A 337 91.59 36.39 -30.74
N GLU A 338 91.99 37.48 -30.10
CA GLU A 338 91.17 38.18 -29.11
C GLU A 338 89.89 38.74 -29.74
N GLN A 339 90.00 39.34 -30.94
CA GLN A 339 88.84 39.79 -31.70
C GLN A 339 87.94 38.63 -32.17
N MET A 340 88.50 37.48 -32.53
CA MET A 340 87.71 36.26 -32.84
C MET A 340 86.92 35.80 -31.61
N ILE A 341 87.56 35.69 -30.44
CA ILE A 341 86.91 35.30 -29.18
C ILE A 341 85.82 36.31 -28.78
N GLN A 342 86.06 37.62 -28.97
CA GLN A 342 85.04 38.65 -28.72
C GLN A 342 83.85 38.52 -29.69
N ASN A 343 84.09 38.27 -30.98
CA ASN A 343 83.02 38.05 -31.96
C ASN A 343 82.24 36.75 -31.69
N GLU A 344 82.91 35.67 -31.29
CA GLU A 344 82.29 34.41 -30.88
C GLU A 344 81.43 34.60 -29.61
N TYR A 345 81.92 35.37 -28.63
CA TYR A 345 81.15 35.74 -27.43
C TYR A 345 79.93 36.60 -27.76
N LEU A 346 80.05 37.59 -28.66
CA LEU A 346 78.93 38.41 -29.10
C LEU A 346 77.87 37.56 -29.83
N ALA A 347 78.28 36.68 -30.74
CA ALA A 347 77.38 35.75 -31.43
C ALA A 347 76.69 34.80 -30.44
N ALA A 348 77.42 34.25 -29.46
CA ALA A 348 76.83 33.45 -28.39
C ALA A 348 75.78 34.26 -27.60
N MET A 349 76.09 35.50 -27.20
CA MET A 349 75.16 36.38 -26.49
C MET A 349 73.91 36.72 -27.31
N GLU A 350 74.02 36.91 -28.62
CA GLU A 350 72.87 37.06 -29.51
C GLU A 350 72.00 35.80 -29.58
N THR A 351 72.61 34.60 -29.65
CA THR A 351 71.84 33.34 -29.62
C THR A 351 71.16 33.09 -28.28
N ILE A 352 71.82 33.39 -27.15
CA ILE A 352 71.24 33.30 -25.81
C ILE A 352 70.02 34.24 -25.70
N LYS A 353 70.16 35.50 -26.10
CA LYS A 353 69.04 36.46 -26.11
C LYS A 353 67.88 36.03 -27.01
N GLY A 354 68.18 35.36 -28.13
CA GLY A 354 67.17 34.74 -28.99
C GLY A 354 66.39 33.60 -28.31
N LEU A 355 67.09 32.77 -27.52
CA LEU A 355 66.51 31.69 -26.73
C LEU A 355 65.73 32.20 -25.52
N GLU A 356 66.23 33.19 -24.78
CA GLU A 356 65.50 33.89 -23.70
C GLU A 356 64.16 34.43 -24.22
N SER A 357 64.21 35.14 -25.36
CA SER A 357 63.00 35.65 -26.03
C SER A 357 62.05 34.54 -26.49
N GLN A 358 62.55 33.31 -26.72
CA GLN A 358 61.71 32.15 -27.05
C GLN A 358 61.10 31.52 -25.80
N ILE A 359 61.83 31.46 -24.69
CA ILE A 359 61.36 30.99 -23.38
C ILE A 359 60.21 31.88 -22.90
N GLU A 360 60.39 33.21 -22.88
CA GLU A 360 59.35 34.18 -22.51
C GLU A 360 58.06 34.00 -23.35
N ARG A 361 58.21 33.78 -24.67
CA ARG A 361 57.07 33.51 -25.58
C ARG A 361 56.40 32.15 -25.35
N LEU A 362 57.07 31.19 -24.73
CA LEU A 362 56.51 29.89 -24.35
C LEU A 362 55.86 29.96 -22.97
N GLU A 363 56.49 30.61 -22.00
CA GLU A 363 55.92 30.89 -20.67
C GLU A 363 54.62 31.71 -20.79
N GLY A 364 54.61 32.74 -21.65
CA GLY A 364 53.41 33.51 -21.96
C GLY A 364 52.29 32.73 -22.67
N LYS A 365 52.59 31.57 -23.27
CA LYS A 365 51.57 30.62 -23.78
C LYS A 365 51.11 29.68 -22.67
N PHE A 366 52.04 29.10 -21.91
CA PHE A 366 51.71 28.23 -20.77
C PHE A 366 50.83 28.95 -19.74
N LYS A 367 51.10 30.23 -19.45
CA LYS A 367 50.26 31.05 -18.57
C LYS A 367 48.82 31.16 -19.10
N LYS A 368 48.63 31.50 -20.38
CA LYS A 368 47.30 31.55 -21.01
C LYS A 368 46.58 30.21 -20.99
N GLN A 369 47.27 29.12 -21.30
CA GLN A 369 46.68 27.78 -21.21
C GLN A 369 46.30 27.43 -19.76
N THR A 370 47.08 27.88 -18.77
CA THR A 370 46.76 27.69 -17.34
C THR A 370 45.52 28.50 -16.93
N GLU A 371 45.37 29.72 -17.46
CA GLU A 371 44.18 30.57 -17.29
C GLU A 371 42.95 29.91 -17.95
N GLU A 372 43.06 29.50 -19.22
CA GLU A 372 42.03 28.76 -19.98
C GLU A 372 41.59 27.45 -19.27
N PHE A 373 42.54 26.69 -18.71
CA PHE A 373 42.23 25.50 -17.91
C PHE A 373 41.56 25.84 -16.57
N SER A 374 41.90 26.97 -15.94
CA SER A 374 41.27 27.40 -14.69
C SER A 374 39.82 27.86 -14.91
N GLU A 375 39.54 28.57 -16.00
CA GLU A 375 38.18 28.94 -16.42
C GLU A 375 37.37 27.68 -16.75
N SER A 376 37.97 26.76 -17.52
CA SER A 376 37.34 25.46 -17.85
C SER A 376 37.00 24.65 -16.59
N LEU A 377 37.88 24.64 -15.59
CA LEU A 377 37.65 23.92 -14.32
C LEU A 377 36.51 24.54 -13.51
N VAL A 378 36.36 25.87 -13.51
CA VAL A 378 35.22 26.55 -12.89
C VAL A 378 33.92 26.17 -13.59
N SER A 379 33.88 26.16 -14.92
CA SER A 379 32.68 25.72 -15.68
C SER A 379 32.35 24.25 -15.47
N ILE A 380 33.36 23.37 -15.35
CA ILE A 380 33.15 21.94 -15.03
C ILE A 380 32.54 21.79 -13.63
N ASN A 381 33.06 22.51 -12.63
CA ASN A 381 32.52 22.48 -11.26
C ASN A 381 31.09 23.06 -11.18
N GLU A 382 30.76 24.09 -11.96
CA GLU A 382 29.38 24.59 -12.05
C GLU A 382 28.43 23.55 -12.67
N LEU A 383 28.86 22.86 -13.73
CA LEU A 383 28.08 21.76 -14.32
C LEU A 383 27.96 20.55 -13.38
N GLU A 384 29.01 20.23 -12.61
CA GLU A 384 28.97 19.16 -11.60
C GLU A 384 27.95 19.48 -10.50
N ILE A 385 27.90 20.73 -10.03
CA ILE A 385 26.87 21.20 -9.09
C ILE A 385 25.47 21.13 -9.72
N GLN A 386 25.31 21.46 -11.01
CA GLN A 386 24.02 21.31 -11.71
C GLN A 386 23.59 19.83 -11.81
N VAL A 387 24.52 18.92 -12.10
CA VAL A 387 24.27 17.46 -12.13
C VAL A 387 23.88 16.96 -10.74
N GLN A 388 24.64 17.29 -9.68
CA GLN A 388 24.31 16.89 -8.30
C GLN A 388 22.93 17.42 -7.86
N ASN A 389 22.58 18.66 -8.21
CA ASN A 389 21.25 19.20 -7.93
C ASN A 389 20.14 18.39 -8.64
N LEU A 390 20.32 18.05 -9.92
CA LEU A 390 19.39 17.22 -10.69
C LEU A 390 19.31 15.78 -10.13
N GLU A 391 20.42 15.19 -9.71
CA GLU A 391 20.45 13.87 -9.06
C GLU A 391 19.66 13.88 -7.75
N THR A 392 19.86 14.87 -6.88
CA THR A 392 19.06 14.96 -5.64
C THR A 392 17.57 15.19 -5.90
N GLU A 393 17.21 15.87 -7.00
CA GLU A 393 15.82 16.12 -7.37
C GLU A 393 15.16 14.86 -7.97
N LEU A 394 15.88 14.10 -8.79
CA LEU A 394 15.42 12.78 -9.26
C LEU A 394 15.28 11.78 -8.11
N GLU A 395 16.20 11.78 -7.14
CA GLU A 395 16.11 10.92 -5.95
C GLU A 395 14.90 11.30 -5.07
N LYS A 396 14.65 12.60 -4.85
CA LYS A 396 13.44 13.10 -4.17
C LYS A 396 12.16 12.63 -4.87
N GLN A 397 12.11 12.73 -6.20
CA GLN A 397 10.94 12.29 -6.98
C GLN A 397 10.78 10.76 -6.95
N ALA A 398 11.87 10.00 -7.00
CA ALA A 398 11.84 8.54 -6.84
C ALA A 398 11.30 8.13 -5.45
N GLN A 399 11.75 8.81 -4.39
CA GLN A 399 11.26 8.60 -3.03
C GLN A 399 9.77 8.98 -2.89
N GLU A 400 9.32 10.08 -3.50
CA GLU A 400 7.91 10.48 -3.51
C GLU A 400 7.04 9.48 -4.28
N PHE A 401 7.53 8.94 -5.41
CA PHE A 401 6.83 7.86 -6.12
C PHE A 401 6.78 6.56 -5.31
N GLU A 402 7.83 6.20 -4.59
CA GLU A 402 7.82 5.03 -3.69
C GLU A 402 6.83 5.24 -2.53
N GLU A 403 6.80 6.42 -1.89
CA GLU A 403 5.84 6.71 -0.83
C GLU A 403 4.40 6.69 -1.37
N ASN A 404 4.13 7.30 -2.53
CA ASN A 404 2.82 7.27 -3.17
C ASN A 404 2.37 5.86 -3.57
N LEU A 405 3.28 5.01 -4.06
CA LEU A 405 3.01 3.60 -4.36
C LEU A 405 2.71 2.79 -3.08
N ASN A 406 3.45 3.04 -2.00
CA ASN A 406 3.21 2.42 -0.70
C ASN A 406 1.85 2.87 -0.11
N ASN A 407 1.56 4.18 -0.11
CA ASN A 407 0.30 4.75 0.34
C ASN A 407 -0.91 4.19 -0.46
N MET A 408 -0.79 4.09 -1.79
CA MET A 408 -1.82 3.48 -2.64
C MET A 408 -1.96 1.96 -2.38
N THR A 409 -0.87 1.25 -2.09
CA THR A 409 -0.90 -0.17 -1.72
C THR A 409 -1.59 -0.39 -0.37
N CYS A 410 -1.29 0.44 0.63
CA CYS A 410 -1.99 0.45 1.92
C CYS A 410 -3.49 0.71 1.73
N ALA A 411 -3.87 1.80 1.05
CA ALA A 411 -5.27 2.15 0.80
C ALA A 411 -6.03 1.04 0.04
N LYS A 412 -5.38 0.37 -0.92
CA LYS A 412 -5.93 -0.77 -1.65
C LYS A 412 -6.15 -1.98 -0.73
N THR A 413 -5.14 -2.39 0.05
CA THR A 413 -5.27 -3.54 0.96
C THR A 413 -6.31 -3.29 2.06
N GLU A 414 -6.44 -2.06 2.56
CA GLU A 414 -7.55 -1.69 3.45
C GLU A 414 -8.92 -1.81 2.77
N GLN A 415 -9.04 -1.43 1.50
CA GLN A 415 -10.28 -1.56 0.74
C GLN A 415 -10.64 -3.02 0.48
N GLU A 416 -9.64 -3.86 0.14
CA GLU A 416 -9.80 -5.31 0.01
C GLU A 416 -10.25 -5.93 1.34
N GLN A 417 -9.61 -5.58 2.46
CA GLN A 417 -10.05 -6.01 3.79
C GLN A 417 -11.47 -5.53 4.16
N ARG A 418 -11.84 -4.29 3.80
CA ARG A 418 -13.20 -3.77 3.99
C ARG A 418 -14.22 -4.56 3.17
N ALA A 419 -13.89 -4.92 1.93
CA ALA A 419 -14.73 -5.77 1.08
C ALA A 419 -14.87 -7.19 1.65
N ILE A 420 -13.77 -7.81 2.10
CA ILE A 420 -13.77 -9.14 2.74
C ILE A 420 -14.67 -9.14 3.98
N ARG A 421 -14.49 -8.19 4.91
CA ARG A 421 -15.32 -8.10 6.13
C ARG A 421 -16.81 -7.89 5.82
N ALA A 422 -17.14 -7.14 4.76
CA ALA A 422 -18.52 -6.97 4.30
C ALA A 422 -19.08 -8.26 3.67
N GLU A 423 -18.28 -8.98 2.87
CA GLU A 423 -18.69 -10.25 2.26
C GLU A 423 -18.86 -11.36 3.31
N GLU A 424 -17.98 -11.44 4.30
CA GLU A 424 -18.10 -12.35 5.45
C GLU A 424 -19.36 -12.06 6.27
N GLY A 425 -19.66 -10.78 6.52
CA GLY A 425 -20.92 -10.35 7.13
C GLY A 425 -22.14 -10.81 6.32
N LEU A 426 -22.11 -10.65 4.99
CA LEU A 426 -23.16 -11.09 4.09
C LEU A 426 -23.28 -12.63 4.00
N ARG A 427 -22.16 -13.37 4.04
CA ARG A 427 -22.17 -14.84 4.15
C ARG A 427 -22.82 -15.28 5.45
N LYS A 428 -22.49 -14.63 6.57
CA LYS A 428 -23.06 -14.93 7.90
C LYS A 428 -24.56 -14.65 7.98
N THR A 429 -25.04 -13.53 7.43
CA THR A 429 -26.49 -13.26 7.38
C THR A 429 -27.23 -14.20 6.43
N ARG A 430 -26.66 -14.52 5.26
CA ARG A 430 -27.22 -15.54 4.36
C ARG A 430 -27.31 -16.92 5.02
N TRP A 431 -26.27 -17.34 5.74
CA TRP A 431 -26.27 -18.61 6.48
C TRP A 431 -27.30 -18.62 7.62
N ASN A 432 -27.37 -17.55 8.42
CA ASN A 432 -28.40 -17.39 9.46
C ASN A 432 -29.82 -17.47 8.85
N ASN A 433 -30.05 -16.82 7.70
CA ASN A 433 -31.35 -16.80 7.02
C ASN A 433 -31.71 -18.16 6.39
N ALA A 434 -30.72 -18.91 5.89
CA ALA A 434 -30.93 -20.30 5.48
C ALA A 434 -31.32 -21.17 6.68
N ALA A 435 -30.61 -21.04 7.81
CA ALA A 435 -30.88 -21.78 9.03
C ALA A 435 -32.18 -21.36 9.77
N THR A 436 -32.76 -20.18 9.50
CA THR A 436 -34.13 -19.84 9.93
C THR A 436 -35.18 -20.37 8.96
N ALA A 437 -34.93 -20.30 7.65
CA ALA A 437 -35.83 -20.87 6.63
C ALA A 437 -35.96 -22.39 6.76
N GLU A 438 -34.86 -23.11 6.99
CA GLU A 438 -34.84 -24.56 7.23
C GLU A 438 -35.63 -24.95 8.48
N ARG A 439 -35.44 -24.23 9.59
CA ARG A 439 -36.25 -24.43 10.81
C ARG A 439 -37.73 -24.15 10.57
N LEU A 440 -38.08 -23.09 9.84
CA LEU A 440 -39.46 -22.78 9.50
C LEU A 440 -40.09 -23.86 8.59
N GLN A 441 -39.32 -24.39 7.64
CA GLN A 441 -39.73 -25.49 6.77
C GLN A 441 -39.95 -26.79 7.58
N GLU A 442 -39.09 -27.08 8.56
CA GLU A 442 -39.25 -28.23 9.46
C GLU A 442 -40.48 -28.08 10.37
N GLU A 443 -40.77 -26.88 10.88
CA GLU A 443 -42.01 -26.64 11.64
C GLU A 443 -43.26 -26.72 10.75
N PHE A 444 -43.23 -26.24 9.50
CA PHE A 444 -44.31 -26.50 8.54
C PHE A 444 -44.47 -27.99 8.23
N ARG A 445 -43.37 -28.75 8.16
CA ARG A 445 -43.41 -30.22 7.98
C ARG A 445 -44.02 -30.91 9.20
N ARG A 446 -43.63 -30.50 10.41
CA ARG A 446 -44.19 -30.98 11.69
C ARG A 446 -45.70 -30.72 11.76
N LEU A 447 -46.12 -29.48 11.52
CA LEU A 447 -47.54 -29.09 11.51
C LEU A 447 -48.34 -29.82 10.44
N SER A 448 -47.76 -30.06 9.25
CA SER A 448 -48.42 -30.83 8.19
C SER A 448 -48.66 -32.29 8.60
N VAL A 449 -47.70 -32.93 9.28
CA VAL A 449 -47.86 -34.28 9.83
C VAL A 449 -48.88 -34.30 10.97
N GLU A 450 -48.89 -33.29 11.84
CA GLU A 450 -49.89 -33.17 12.91
C GLU A 450 -51.30 -33.00 12.33
N MET A 451 -51.51 -32.05 11.41
CA MET A 451 -52.78 -31.84 10.72
C MET A 451 -53.25 -33.10 9.99
N ALA A 452 -52.35 -33.82 9.29
CA ALA A 452 -52.68 -35.10 8.67
C ALA A 452 -53.16 -36.12 9.72
N SER A 453 -52.42 -36.29 10.82
CA SER A 453 -52.83 -37.23 11.88
C SER A 453 -54.15 -36.86 12.56
N LYS A 454 -54.48 -35.56 12.66
CA LYS A 454 -55.76 -35.07 13.20
C LYS A 454 -56.91 -35.20 12.20
N LEU A 455 -56.66 -35.08 10.90
CA LEU A 455 -57.64 -35.42 9.86
C LEU A 455 -57.92 -36.93 9.87
N ASP A 456 -56.89 -37.75 9.92
CA ASP A 456 -56.95 -39.20 10.10
C ASP A 456 -57.78 -39.62 11.33
N GLU A 457 -57.56 -38.97 12.46
CA GLU A 457 -58.28 -39.22 13.71
C GLU A 457 -59.75 -38.76 13.63
N ASN A 458 -60.00 -37.59 13.02
CA ASN A 458 -61.35 -37.08 12.79
C ASN A 458 -62.13 -37.95 11.79
N GLU A 459 -61.49 -38.47 10.73
CA GLU A 459 -62.12 -39.40 9.79
C GLU A 459 -62.48 -40.73 10.48
N LYS A 460 -61.61 -41.24 11.36
CA LYS A 460 -61.89 -42.43 12.20
C LYS A 460 -63.04 -42.17 13.17
N GLN A 461 -63.15 -40.97 13.75
CA GLN A 461 -64.27 -40.58 14.61
C GLN A 461 -65.57 -40.40 13.81
N ALA A 462 -65.53 -39.74 12.66
CA ALA A 462 -66.68 -39.51 11.78
C ALA A 462 -67.23 -40.82 11.19
N THR A 463 -66.35 -41.73 10.75
CA THR A 463 -66.76 -43.06 10.27
C THR A 463 -67.35 -43.91 11.40
N LYS A 464 -66.79 -43.86 12.62
CA LYS A 464 -67.36 -44.51 13.81
C LYS A 464 -68.75 -43.97 14.16
N ALA A 465 -68.90 -42.64 14.24
CA ALA A 465 -70.20 -42.00 14.50
C ALA A 465 -71.22 -42.30 13.39
N LEU A 466 -70.78 -42.44 12.13
CA LEU A 466 -71.63 -42.84 11.02
C LEU A 466 -72.05 -44.32 11.10
N THR A 467 -71.18 -45.23 11.59
CA THR A 467 -71.58 -46.61 11.90
C THR A 467 -72.54 -46.69 13.08
N GLU A 468 -72.32 -45.95 14.16
CA GLU A 468 -73.23 -45.87 15.31
C GLU A 468 -74.59 -45.30 14.90
N ALA A 469 -74.62 -44.25 14.08
CA ALA A 469 -75.86 -43.70 13.52
C ALA A 469 -76.56 -44.63 12.52
N ARG A 470 -75.85 -45.58 11.88
CA ARG A 470 -76.47 -46.67 11.09
C ARG A 470 -77.07 -47.73 12.00
N GLU A 471 -76.38 -48.12 13.06
CA GLU A 471 -76.87 -49.10 14.04
C GLU A 471 -78.11 -48.58 14.77
N LEU A 472 -78.08 -47.34 15.28
CA LEU A 472 -79.24 -46.70 15.91
C LEU A 472 -80.44 -46.55 14.95
N ARG A 473 -80.20 -46.32 13.65
CA ARG A 473 -81.27 -46.35 12.64
C ARG A 473 -81.85 -47.76 12.44
N LEU A 474 -81.02 -48.80 12.46
CA LEU A 474 -81.48 -50.19 12.37
C LEU A 474 -82.27 -50.60 13.63
N GLN A 475 -81.78 -50.24 14.83
CA GLN A 475 -82.51 -50.41 16.08
C GLN A 475 -83.85 -49.67 16.05
N LYS A 476 -83.90 -48.43 15.54
CA LYS A 476 -85.15 -47.68 15.34
C LYS A 476 -86.12 -48.41 14.41
N ILE A 477 -85.65 -48.88 13.24
CA ILE A 477 -86.50 -49.62 12.28
C ILE A 477 -87.08 -50.89 12.93
N ASN A 478 -86.27 -51.65 13.67
CA ASN A 478 -86.73 -52.84 14.37
C ASN A 478 -87.78 -52.52 15.46
N LEU A 479 -87.64 -51.38 16.15
CA LEU A 479 -88.62 -50.91 17.14
C LEU A 479 -89.90 -50.39 16.48
N GLU A 480 -89.81 -49.73 15.31
CA GLU A 480 -90.97 -49.33 14.51
C GLU A 480 -91.73 -50.57 13.98
N GLU A 481 -91.03 -51.61 13.52
CA GLU A 481 -91.64 -52.88 13.10
C GLU A 481 -92.32 -53.64 14.25
N LEU A 482 -91.72 -53.64 15.45
CA LEU A 482 -92.34 -54.21 16.65
C LEU A 482 -93.56 -53.41 17.12
N LEU A 483 -93.51 -52.08 17.04
CA LEU A 483 -94.62 -51.21 17.38
C LEU A 483 -95.78 -51.37 16.39
N GLU A 484 -95.50 -51.52 15.10
CA GLU A 484 -96.56 -51.76 14.10
C GLU A 484 -97.23 -53.12 14.30
N LYS A 485 -96.48 -54.19 14.58
CA LYS A 485 -97.06 -55.50 14.94
C LYS A 485 -97.92 -55.42 16.21
N ALA A 486 -97.49 -54.66 17.22
CA ALA A 486 -98.29 -54.44 18.42
C ALA A 486 -99.57 -53.63 18.12
N ASN A 487 -99.54 -52.70 17.17
CA ASN A 487 -100.73 -51.99 16.68
C ASN A 487 -101.68 -52.92 15.90
N GLU A 488 -101.14 -53.82 15.05
CA GLU A 488 -101.90 -54.85 14.34
C GLU A 488 -102.60 -55.80 15.33
N GLU A 489 -101.87 -56.33 16.32
CA GLU A 489 -102.41 -57.17 17.40
C GLU A 489 -103.48 -56.44 18.22
N LEU A 490 -103.22 -55.18 18.59
CA LEU A 490 -104.20 -54.33 19.29
C LEU A 490 -105.46 -54.09 18.44
N GLY A 491 -105.30 -53.90 17.13
CA GLY A 491 -106.40 -53.78 16.17
C GLY A 491 -107.25 -55.04 16.10
N LEU A 492 -106.63 -56.21 16.04
CA LEU A 492 -107.30 -57.52 16.08
C LEU A 492 -108.03 -57.74 17.41
N ILE A 493 -107.41 -57.41 18.55
CA ILE A 493 -108.03 -57.51 19.88
C ILE A 493 -109.21 -56.53 20.00
N LYS A 494 -109.06 -55.29 19.52
CA LYS A 494 -110.12 -54.28 19.49
C LYS A 494 -111.31 -54.77 18.67
N HIS A 495 -111.07 -55.26 17.45
CA HIS A 495 -112.13 -55.81 16.61
C HIS A 495 -112.81 -57.04 17.24
N GLN A 496 -112.04 -57.96 17.85
CA GLN A 496 -112.61 -59.11 18.55
C GLN A 496 -113.48 -58.68 19.74
N ASN A 497 -113.10 -57.61 20.45
CA ASN A 497 -113.87 -57.08 21.56
C ASN A 497 -115.11 -56.30 21.10
N GLU A 498 -115.05 -55.56 19.98
CA GLU A 498 -116.22 -54.96 19.32
C GLU A 498 -117.24 -56.03 18.92
N VAL A 499 -116.78 -57.15 18.33
CA VAL A 499 -117.65 -58.29 17.98
C VAL A 499 -118.28 -58.92 19.23
N LYS A 500 -117.52 -59.17 20.30
CA LYS A 500 -118.08 -59.66 21.59
C LYS A 500 -119.07 -58.67 22.20
N GLN A 501 -118.79 -57.37 22.12
CA GLN A 501 -119.66 -56.32 22.66
C GLN A 501 -120.98 -56.24 21.86
N GLN A 502 -120.94 -56.38 20.53
CA GLN A 502 -122.14 -56.49 19.71
C GLN A 502 -122.92 -57.78 19.98
N GLN A 503 -122.24 -58.91 20.21
CA GLN A 503 -122.89 -60.17 20.61
C GLN A 503 -123.59 -60.04 21.96
N LEU A 504 -122.95 -59.42 22.95
CA LEU A 504 -123.55 -59.12 24.27
C LEU A 504 -124.71 -58.14 24.17
N LEU A 505 -124.60 -57.08 23.34
CA LEU A 505 -125.68 -56.12 23.13
C LEU A 505 -126.90 -56.79 22.45
N ASN A 506 -126.67 -57.66 21.47
CA ASN A 506 -127.74 -58.46 20.86
C ASN A 506 -128.39 -59.42 21.86
N GLN A 507 -127.62 -60.02 22.78
CA GLN A 507 -128.13 -60.88 23.85
C GLN A 507 -128.96 -60.08 24.87
N ILE A 508 -128.49 -58.89 25.28
CA ILE A 508 -129.25 -57.98 26.16
C ILE A 508 -130.58 -57.61 25.52
N HIS A 509 -130.60 -57.23 24.23
CA HIS A 509 -131.85 -56.94 23.51
C HIS A 509 -132.80 -58.16 23.45
N LEU A 510 -132.26 -59.37 23.30
CA LEU A 510 -133.07 -60.59 23.31
C LEU A 510 -133.71 -60.85 24.68
N ASP A 511 -132.99 -60.57 25.77
CA ASP A 511 -133.50 -60.75 27.14
C ASP A 511 -134.40 -59.58 27.59
N GLU A 512 -134.16 -58.37 27.10
CA GLU A 512 -135.02 -57.19 27.25
C GLU A 512 -136.40 -57.43 26.61
N ASN A 513 -136.45 -57.95 25.38
CA ASN A 513 -137.70 -58.34 24.72
C ASN A 513 -138.51 -59.39 25.53
N LYS A 514 -137.82 -60.34 26.20
CA LYS A 514 -138.49 -61.32 27.09
C LYS A 514 -139.02 -60.66 28.36
N ILE A 515 -138.31 -59.67 28.90
CA ILE A 515 -138.76 -58.89 30.06
C ILE A 515 -139.99 -58.06 29.69
N GLU A 516 -140.04 -57.48 28.49
CA GLU A 516 -141.22 -56.78 27.98
C GLU A 516 -142.41 -57.75 27.78
N GLU A 517 -142.19 -58.94 27.22
CA GLU A 517 -143.19 -60.00 27.08
C GLU A 517 -143.75 -60.46 28.45
N MET A 518 -142.86 -60.72 29.43
CA MET A 518 -143.27 -61.05 30.81
C MET A 518 -143.97 -59.89 31.52
N SER A 519 -143.65 -58.64 31.20
CA SER A 519 -144.31 -57.46 31.76
C SER A 519 -145.73 -57.31 31.20
N LEU A 520 -145.92 -57.55 29.89
CA LEU A 520 -147.24 -57.60 29.27
C LEU A 520 -148.11 -58.73 29.85
N GLU A 521 -147.56 -59.90 30.16
CA GLU A 521 -148.28 -60.94 30.93
C GLU A 521 -148.64 -60.49 32.35
N LEU A 522 -147.74 -59.77 33.03
CA LEU A 522 -147.96 -59.28 34.39
C LEU A 522 -149.09 -58.23 34.42
N ASP A 523 -149.09 -57.28 33.49
CA ASP A 523 -150.12 -56.25 33.38
C ASP A 523 -151.49 -56.84 33.01
N GLN A 524 -151.54 -57.86 32.15
CA GLN A 524 -152.78 -58.60 31.89
C GLN A 524 -153.35 -59.28 33.15
N LYS A 525 -152.48 -59.85 34.01
CA LYS A 525 -152.90 -60.42 35.31
C LYS A 525 -153.28 -59.34 36.33
N SER A 526 -152.60 -58.20 36.32
CA SER A 526 -152.90 -57.03 37.16
C SER A 526 -154.30 -56.48 36.86
N MET A 527 -154.63 -56.30 35.58
CA MET A 527 -155.97 -55.94 35.11
C MET A 527 -157.06 -56.90 35.60
N GLN A 528 -156.82 -58.22 35.56
CA GLN A 528 -157.79 -59.22 36.08
C GLN A 528 -157.99 -59.09 37.59
N LEU A 529 -156.94 -58.74 38.35
CA LEU A 529 -157.02 -58.51 39.80
C LEU A 529 -157.85 -57.26 40.14
N GLU A 530 -157.68 -56.16 39.40
CA GLU A 530 -158.40 -54.90 39.65
C GLU A 530 -159.92 -55.06 39.41
N TYR A 531 -160.33 -55.83 38.39
CA TYR A 531 -161.75 -56.16 38.18
C TYR A 531 -162.34 -56.94 39.36
N ALA A 532 -161.60 -57.90 39.94
CA ALA A 532 -162.06 -58.66 41.11
C ALA A 532 -162.23 -57.77 42.36
N GLN A 533 -161.24 -56.92 42.66
CA GLN A 533 -161.29 -55.96 43.77
C GLN A 533 -162.38 -54.89 43.64
N LYS A 534 -163.07 -54.79 42.51
CA LYS A 534 -164.18 -53.85 42.33
C LYS A 534 -165.50 -54.42 42.83
N HIS A 535 -165.75 -55.71 42.63
CA HIS A 535 -166.94 -56.39 43.14
C HIS A 535 -166.97 -56.44 44.67
N GLU A 536 -165.85 -56.83 45.31
CA GLU A 536 -165.76 -56.93 46.77
C GLU A 536 -166.10 -55.60 47.49
N ARG A 537 -165.85 -54.45 46.86
CA ARG A 537 -166.13 -53.13 47.46
C ARG A 537 -167.62 -52.80 47.53
N GLU A 538 -168.42 -53.29 46.58
CA GLU A 538 -169.88 -53.07 46.58
C GLU A 538 -170.54 -53.95 47.66
N ASP A 539 -170.04 -55.17 47.88
CA ASP A 539 -170.48 -56.05 48.97
C ASP A 539 -170.17 -55.47 50.38
N HIS A 540 -169.04 -54.76 50.55
CA HIS A 540 -168.63 -54.20 51.84
C HIS A 540 -169.52 -53.07 52.36
N GLU A 541 -170.18 -52.29 51.48
CA GLU A 541 -170.98 -51.14 51.90
C GLU A 541 -172.31 -51.59 52.55
N ALA A 542 -172.84 -52.75 52.18
CA ALA A 542 -174.01 -53.36 52.82
C ALA A 542 -173.71 -53.83 54.26
N PHE A 543 -172.58 -54.50 54.49
CA PHE A 543 -172.20 -55.01 55.82
C PHE A 543 -171.98 -53.90 56.86
N LEU A 544 -171.64 -52.69 56.42
CA LEU A 544 -171.38 -51.54 57.30
C LEU A 544 -172.62 -51.09 58.10
N MET A 545 -173.83 -51.38 57.62
CA MET A 545 -175.08 -51.04 58.32
C MET A 545 -175.39 -52.02 59.47
N ASP A 546 -175.22 -53.33 59.24
CA ASP A 546 -175.39 -54.36 60.28
C ASP A 546 -174.35 -54.23 61.41
N ILE A 547 -173.12 -53.80 61.07
CA ILE A 547 -172.04 -53.58 62.04
C ILE A 547 -172.40 -52.48 63.07
N GLN A 548 -173.27 -51.51 62.75
CA GLN A 548 -173.71 -50.52 63.73
C GLN A 548 -174.67 -51.10 64.77
N MET A 549 -175.56 -52.02 64.38
CA MET A 549 -176.47 -52.70 65.33
C MET A 549 -175.71 -53.55 66.35
N LEU A 550 -174.66 -54.25 65.92
CA LEU A 550 -173.85 -55.11 66.79
C LEU A 550 -172.92 -54.35 67.74
N ARG A 551 -172.50 -53.11 67.40
CA ARG A 551 -171.63 -52.30 68.27
C ARG A 551 -172.25 -51.95 69.62
N ALA A 552 -173.57 -51.79 69.68
CA ALA A 552 -174.28 -51.48 70.93
C ALA A 552 -174.20 -52.60 71.98
N GLU A 553 -174.01 -53.86 71.56
CA GLU A 553 -173.94 -55.02 72.45
C GLU A 553 -172.49 -55.34 72.88
N VAL A 554 -171.49 -55.04 72.05
CA VAL A 554 -170.08 -55.35 72.32
C VAL A 554 -169.46 -54.43 73.39
N GLU A 555 -169.82 -53.15 73.43
CA GLU A 555 -169.28 -52.20 74.42
C GLU A 555 -169.69 -52.53 75.87
N ARG A 556 -170.63 -53.46 76.06
CA ARG A 556 -171.02 -54.02 77.36
C ARG A 556 -169.95 -54.92 77.99
N LEU A 557 -169.07 -55.56 77.20
CA LEU A 557 -168.16 -56.62 77.66
C LEU A 557 -166.83 -56.74 76.88
N THR A 558 -165.88 -55.79 77.04
CA THR A 558 -164.43 -56.12 77.02
C THR A 558 -163.54 -54.98 77.56
N LYS A 559 -163.30 -54.97 78.87
CA LYS A 559 -162.03 -54.45 79.40
C LYS A 559 -161.02 -55.61 79.40
N GLU A 560 -159.83 -55.42 78.80
CA GLU A 560 -158.48 -55.83 79.29
C GLU A 560 -157.38 -56.10 78.19
N LYS A 561 -156.55 -55.06 77.93
CA LYS A 561 -155.05 -55.06 78.11
C LYS A 561 -154.03 -55.63 77.06
N TYR A 562 -153.56 -54.76 76.13
CA TYR A 562 -152.15 -54.33 75.80
C TYR A 562 -150.92 -55.29 75.56
N ASN A 563 -150.41 -55.34 74.30
CA ASN A 563 -149.13 -54.83 73.68
C ASN A 563 -147.63 -55.12 74.09
N PHE A 564 -146.78 -55.50 73.08
CA PHE A 564 -145.37 -55.12 72.63
C PHE A 564 -144.04 -55.10 73.49
N SER A 565 -142.84 -55.40 72.90
CA SER A 565 -141.43 -54.94 73.29
C SER A 565 -140.23 -55.28 72.31
N GLU A 566 -138.95 -54.92 72.62
CA GLU A 566 -137.89 -54.16 71.84
C GLU A 566 -136.34 -54.62 71.83
N GLN A 567 -135.43 -53.91 71.07
CA GLN A 567 -133.92 -53.60 71.19
C GLN A 567 -132.74 -54.68 71.07
N VAL A 568 -131.36 -54.52 70.91
CA VAL A 568 -130.17 -53.53 70.76
C VAL A 568 -128.90 -54.25 70.08
N ASP A 569 -127.60 -53.85 69.82
CA ASP A 569 -126.67 -52.64 69.70
C ASP A 569 -125.37 -52.86 68.76
N ARG A 570 -124.05 -52.78 69.19
CA ARG A 570 -122.81 -52.51 68.34
C ARG A 570 -121.41 -53.10 68.74
N GLU A 571 -120.36 -53.05 67.85
CA GLU A 571 -118.94 -52.55 68.09
C GLU A 571 -117.87 -52.73 66.92
N GLN A 572 -116.80 -51.88 66.82
CA GLN A 572 -115.39 -52.20 66.37
C GLN A 572 -114.41 -51.00 66.10
N ILE A 573 -113.12 -51.08 66.56
CA ILE A 573 -111.92 -50.33 66.05
C ILE A 573 -110.62 -51.16 66.33
N LYS A 574 -109.77 -51.52 65.32
CA LYS A 574 -108.46 -52.18 65.62
C LYS A 574 -107.32 -52.25 64.55
N THR A 575 -107.27 -51.43 63.49
CA THR A 575 -106.34 -51.66 62.35
C THR A 575 -105.11 -50.74 62.23
N TYR A 576 -105.13 -49.51 62.75
CA TYR A 576 -104.20 -48.43 62.31
C TYR A 576 -102.74 -48.47 62.86
N VAL A 577 -102.36 -49.47 63.66
CA VAL A 577 -101.05 -49.45 64.37
C VAL A 577 -99.93 -50.17 63.63
N GLY A 578 -100.22 -51.26 62.90
CA GLY A 578 -99.17 -52.16 62.37
C GLY A 578 -98.35 -51.60 61.19
N GLU A 579 -98.96 -50.76 60.36
CA GLU A 579 -98.32 -50.28 59.11
C GLU A 579 -97.13 -49.34 59.37
N LYS A 580 -97.19 -48.58 60.47
CA LYS A 580 -96.17 -47.58 60.83
C LYS A 580 -94.82 -48.20 61.21
N GLU A 581 -94.82 -49.42 61.74
CA GLU A 581 -93.60 -50.07 62.24
C GLU A 581 -92.80 -50.75 61.11
N MET A 582 -93.48 -51.24 60.06
CA MET A 582 -92.84 -51.79 58.86
C MET A 582 -92.00 -50.74 58.11
N LEU A 583 -92.53 -49.53 57.89
CA LEU A 583 -91.79 -48.44 57.24
C LEU A 583 -90.52 -48.04 58.01
N MET A 584 -90.52 -48.19 59.35
CA MET A 584 -89.36 -47.80 60.16
C MET A 584 -88.22 -48.82 60.10
N GLN A 585 -88.45 -50.05 59.63
CA GLN A 585 -87.37 -51.03 59.44
C GLN A 585 -86.65 -50.92 58.09
N THR A 586 -87.36 -50.57 57.00
CA THR A 586 -86.72 -50.36 55.68
C THR A 586 -85.77 -49.17 55.72
N TRP A 587 -86.22 -48.02 56.22
CA TRP A 587 -85.44 -46.79 56.33
C TRP A 587 -84.16 -46.95 57.18
N ASN A 588 -84.20 -47.83 58.19
CA ASN A 588 -83.03 -48.14 59.02
C ASN A 588 -81.97 -48.99 58.31
N LYS A 589 -82.36 -49.85 57.35
CA LYS A 589 -81.39 -50.59 56.52
C LYS A 589 -80.69 -49.66 55.52
N GLU A 590 -81.47 -48.83 54.81
CA GLU A 590 -80.94 -47.86 53.85
C GLU A 590 -79.94 -46.89 54.50
N ARG A 591 -80.28 -46.38 55.70
CA ARG A 591 -79.38 -45.56 56.51
C ARG A 591 -78.05 -46.26 56.82
N GLY A 592 -78.09 -47.52 57.27
CA GLY A 592 -76.89 -48.29 57.60
C GLY A 592 -75.99 -48.63 56.40
N ASP A 593 -76.56 -48.81 55.21
CA ASP A 593 -75.77 -49.07 54.00
C ASP A 593 -75.22 -47.79 53.36
N LEU A 594 -75.88 -46.64 53.53
CA LEU A 594 -75.30 -45.32 53.25
C LEU A 594 -74.15 -44.98 54.22
N GLU A 595 -74.30 -45.29 55.50
CA GLU A 595 -73.29 -45.06 56.53
C GLU A 595 -71.99 -45.86 56.27
N LYS A 596 -72.11 -47.12 55.84
CA LYS A 596 -70.97 -47.93 55.37
C LYS A 596 -70.27 -47.33 54.16
N LYS A 597 -71.03 -46.87 53.15
CA LYS A 597 -70.46 -46.22 51.95
C LYS A 597 -69.73 -44.92 52.29
N LEU A 598 -70.27 -44.15 53.24
CA LEU A 598 -69.64 -42.92 53.74
C LEU A 598 -68.36 -43.23 54.53
N ALA A 599 -68.33 -44.32 55.30
CA ALA A 599 -67.13 -44.79 55.99
C ALA A 599 -66.02 -45.25 55.02
N SER A 600 -66.36 -46.00 53.95
CA SER A 600 -65.37 -46.37 52.92
C SER A 600 -64.84 -45.16 52.16
N ALA A 601 -65.71 -44.22 51.78
CA ALA A 601 -65.32 -42.98 51.10
C ALA A 601 -64.39 -42.11 51.97
N ARG A 602 -64.69 -41.98 53.27
CA ARG A 602 -63.80 -41.28 54.22
C ARG A 602 -62.40 -41.91 54.26
N LYS A 603 -62.32 -43.23 54.39
CA LYS A 603 -61.02 -43.95 54.44
C LYS A 603 -60.22 -43.77 53.15
N GLU A 604 -60.88 -43.68 52.00
CA GLU A 604 -60.22 -43.41 50.72
C GLU A 604 -59.72 -41.96 50.63
N THR A 605 -60.51 -40.98 51.07
CA THR A 605 -60.05 -39.57 51.15
C THR A 605 -58.90 -39.37 52.14
N GLU A 606 -58.87 -40.15 53.23
CA GLU A 606 -57.83 -40.10 54.26
C GLU A 606 -56.50 -40.65 53.73
N LYS A 607 -56.54 -41.79 53.00
CA LYS A 607 -55.37 -42.33 52.27
C LYS A 607 -54.83 -41.36 51.21
N ILE A 608 -55.71 -40.70 50.46
CA ILE A 608 -55.30 -39.67 49.48
C ILE A 608 -54.65 -38.45 50.19
N HIS A 609 -55.10 -38.13 51.40
CA HIS A 609 -54.50 -37.06 52.21
C HIS A 609 -53.09 -37.44 52.72
N GLU A 610 -52.89 -38.67 53.17
CA GLU A 610 -51.55 -39.20 53.55
C GLU A 610 -50.59 -39.20 52.36
N GLU A 611 -51.04 -39.67 51.18
CA GLU A 611 -50.26 -39.64 49.94
C GLU A 611 -49.91 -38.21 49.51
N PHE A 612 -50.82 -37.25 49.68
CA PHE A 612 -50.58 -35.83 49.41
C PHE A 612 -49.57 -35.21 50.38
N ILE A 613 -49.58 -35.60 51.66
CA ILE A 613 -48.57 -35.16 52.65
C ILE A 613 -47.18 -35.69 52.27
N ALA A 614 -47.06 -36.97 51.89
CA ALA A 614 -45.81 -37.55 51.44
C ALA A 614 -45.28 -36.92 50.13
N MET A 615 -46.17 -36.62 49.18
CA MET A 615 -45.82 -35.88 47.96
C MET A 615 -45.36 -34.45 48.25
N ARG A 616 -45.92 -33.78 49.27
CA ARG A 616 -45.46 -32.46 49.72
C ARG A 616 -44.06 -32.52 50.31
N SER A 617 -43.77 -33.44 51.24
CA SER A 617 -42.43 -33.54 51.82
C SER A 617 -41.37 -33.88 50.75
N LEU A 618 -41.68 -34.75 49.80
CA LEU A 618 -40.78 -35.08 48.69
C LEU A 618 -40.54 -33.87 47.75
N LYS A 619 -41.57 -33.05 47.49
CA LYS A 619 -41.41 -31.79 46.75
C LYS A 619 -40.47 -30.84 47.51
N ASP A 620 -40.69 -30.66 48.80
CA ASP A 620 -39.96 -29.68 49.61
C ASP A 620 -38.49 -30.10 49.81
N GLU A 621 -38.18 -31.41 49.91
CA GLU A 621 -36.81 -31.94 49.80
C GLU A 621 -36.15 -31.64 48.45
N LYS A 622 -36.90 -31.75 47.34
CA LYS A 622 -36.38 -31.44 46.00
C LYS A 622 -36.17 -29.95 45.78
N GLU A 623 -36.99 -29.11 46.41
CA GLU A 623 -36.84 -27.66 46.39
C GLU A 623 -35.59 -27.23 47.18
N ALA A 624 -35.35 -27.81 48.36
CA ALA A 624 -34.11 -27.62 49.11
C ALA A 624 -32.87 -28.02 48.29
N MET A 625 -32.86 -29.22 47.71
CA MET A 625 -31.76 -29.70 46.85
C MET A 625 -31.55 -28.81 45.61
N SER A 626 -32.61 -28.21 45.05
CA SER A 626 -32.51 -27.26 43.95
C SER A 626 -31.87 -25.93 44.39
N ASN A 627 -32.19 -25.45 45.58
CA ASN A 627 -31.61 -24.23 46.15
C ASN A 627 -30.11 -24.43 46.48
N ASP A 628 -29.74 -25.58 47.04
CA ASP A 628 -28.34 -25.95 47.31
C ASP A 628 -27.52 -25.95 46.01
N LEU A 629 -28.00 -26.64 44.96
CA LEU A 629 -27.36 -26.68 43.64
C LEU A 629 -27.27 -25.30 42.97
N GLN A 630 -28.31 -24.45 43.13
CA GLN A 630 -28.24 -23.08 42.62
C GLN A 630 -27.18 -22.26 43.37
N SER A 631 -27.06 -22.42 44.69
CA SER A 631 -26.01 -21.78 45.48
C SER A 631 -24.61 -22.24 45.07
N GLU A 632 -24.43 -23.52 44.71
CA GLU A 632 -23.15 -24.03 44.18
C GLU A 632 -22.82 -23.41 42.82
N VAL A 633 -23.80 -23.30 41.92
CA VAL A 633 -23.65 -22.62 40.62
C VAL A 633 -23.29 -21.14 40.78
N GLU A 634 -23.87 -20.45 41.76
CA GLU A 634 -23.56 -19.05 42.07
C GLU A 634 -22.16 -18.89 42.68
N ASN A 635 -21.74 -19.79 43.57
CA ASN A 635 -20.38 -19.85 44.12
C ASN A 635 -19.32 -20.16 43.03
N LEU A 636 -19.61 -21.08 42.11
CA LEU A 636 -18.73 -21.37 40.97
C LEU A 636 -18.64 -20.19 40.00
N ARG A 637 -19.75 -19.47 39.78
CA ARG A 637 -19.78 -18.22 39.00
C ARG A 637 -18.94 -17.11 39.65
N ALA A 638 -18.99 -16.99 40.98
CA ALA A 638 -18.14 -16.05 41.71
C ALA A 638 -16.65 -16.38 41.51
N ARG A 639 -16.23 -17.63 41.75
CA ARG A 639 -14.84 -18.09 41.52
C ARG A 639 -14.37 -17.91 40.08
N HIS A 640 -15.24 -18.13 39.09
CA HIS A 640 -14.93 -17.86 37.68
C HIS A 640 -14.65 -16.37 37.45
N ASN A 641 -15.43 -15.47 38.05
CA ASN A 641 -15.25 -14.03 37.92
C ASN A 641 -13.98 -13.54 38.63
N GLU A 642 -13.65 -14.10 39.80
CA GLU A 642 -12.38 -13.85 40.51
C GLU A 642 -11.19 -14.31 39.65
N LEU A 643 -11.20 -15.54 39.14
CA LEU A 643 -10.15 -16.08 38.28
C LEU A 643 -9.98 -15.25 37.00
N LYS A 644 -11.08 -14.79 36.41
CA LYS A 644 -11.05 -13.88 35.27
C LYS A 644 -10.35 -12.56 35.63
N HIS A 645 -10.71 -11.92 36.74
CA HIS A 645 -10.07 -10.68 37.18
C HIS A 645 -8.58 -10.88 37.49
N VAL A 646 -8.17 -12.05 37.99
CA VAL A 646 -6.74 -12.39 38.15
C VAL A 646 -6.04 -12.50 36.80
N LEU A 647 -6.68 -13.14 35.81
CA LEU A 647 -6.14 -13.29 34.46
C LEU A 647 -6.04 -11.95 33.72
N ASP A 648 -7.07 -11.10 33.80
CA ASP A 648 -7.10 -9.74 33.26
C ASP A 648 -5.96 -8.89 33.88
N LYS A 649 -5.67 -9.06 35.18
CA LYS A 649 -4.55 -8.42 35.88
C LYS A 649 -3.19 -8.96 35.46
N GLU A 650 -3.05 -10.28 35.30
CA GLU A 650 -1.83 -10.89 34.75
C GLU A 650 -1.54 -10.43 33.32
N GLU A 651 -2.56 -10.24 32.48
CA GLU A 651 -2.39 -9.75 31.11
C GLU A 651 -1.89 -8.30 31.10
N LEU A 652 -2.44 -7.44 31.98
CA LEU A 652 -1.94 -6.08 32.18
C LEU A 652 -0.49 -6.05 32.69
N GLU A 653 -0.11 -6.97 33.59
CA GLU A 653 1.27 -7.09 34.08
C GLU A 653 2.22 -7.62 33.01
N LYS A 654 1.82 -8.61 32.20
CA LYS A 654 2.57 -9.10 31.03
C LYS A 654 2.77 -7.99 29.99
N GLU A 655 1.77 -7.15 29.78
CA GLU A 655 1.85 -5.99 28.88
C GLU A 655 2.75 -4.87 29.44
N ASN A 656 2.76 -4.65 30.75
CA ASN A 656 3.73 -3.76 31.40
C ASN A 656 5.17 -4.30 31.25
N LEU A 657 5.39 -5.60 31.49
CA LEU A 657 6.68 -6.26 31.28
C LEU A 657 7.12 -6.22 29.81
N ARG A 658 6.21 -6.35 28.84
CA ARG A 658 6.52 -6.14 27.41
C ARG A 658 7.04 -4.72 27.12
N ARG A 659 6.46 -3.69 27.73
CA ARG A 659 6.93 -2.30 27.58
C ARG A 659 8.30 -2.10 28.22
N GLN A 660 8.55 -2.71 29.37
CA GLN A 660 9.88 -2.70 30.01
C GLN A 660 10.92 -3.43 29.15
N ILE A 661 10.58 -4.60 28.59
CA ILE A 661 11.44 -5.34 27.65
C ILE A 661 11.69 -4.52 26.37
N PHE A 662 10.69 -3.82 25.84
CA PHE A 662 10.85 -2.93 24.69
C PHE A 662 11.77 -1.74 25.01
N GLN A 663 11.63 -1.14 26.19
CA GLN A 663 12.46 -0.04 26.66
C GLN A 663 13.91 -0.47 26.92
N ILE A 664 14.12 -1.66 27.50
CA ILE A 664 15.45 -2.28 27.65
C ILE A 664 16.05 -2.62 26.28
N LYS A 665 15.27 -3.17 25.35
CA LYS A 665 15.73 -3.45 23.98
C LYS A 665 16.16 -2.17 23.25
N TYR A 666 15.40 -1.08 23.40
CA TYR A 666 15.75 0.23 22.85
C TYR A 666 17.01 0.81 23.50
N GLN A 667 17.20 0.64 24.81
CA GLN A 667 18.45 0.99 25.49
C GLN A 667 19.63 0.15 25.00
N LEU A 668 19.45 -1.16 24.79
CA LEU A 668 20.48 -2.05 24.28
C LEU A 668 20.89 -1.69 22.84
N GLN A 669 19.92 -1.43 21.95
CA GLN A 669 20.19 -0.96 20.59
C GLN A 669 20.92 0.39 20.61
N LYS A 670 20.55 1.29 21.51
CA LYS A 670 21.28 2.55 21.71
C LYS A 670 22.70 2.32 22.26
N GLU A 671 22.93 1.27 23.05
CA GLU A 671 24.27 0.90 23.54
C GLU A 671 25.12 0.23 22.42
N GLU A 672 24.50 -0.51 21.49
CA GLU A 672 25.14 -0.98 20.25
C GLU A 672 25.51 0.21 19.32
N GLU A 673 24.64 1.22 19.20
CA GLU A 673 24.93 2.46 18.49
C GLU A 673 26.05 3.28 19.18
N MET A 674 26.03 3.35 20.52
CA MET A 674 27.08 4.02 21.32
C MET A 674 28.42 3.31 21.22
N THR A 675 28.49 1.98 21.31
CA THR A 675 29.75 1.22 21.13
C THR A 675 30.24 1.24 19.68
N GLY A 676 29.32 1.39 18.71
CA GLY A 676 29.64 1.74 17.33
C GLY A 676 30.28 3.13 17.18
N MET A 677 29.88 4.11 17.98
CA MET A 677 30.51 5.43 18.08
C MET A 677 31.78 5.43 18.95
N GLU A 678 31.90 4.54 19.93
CA GLU A 678 33.06 4.42 20.82
C GLU A 678 34.31 3.97 20.05
N LYS A 679 34.14 3.10 19.05
CA LYS A 679 35.17 2.81 18.02
C LYS A 679 35.59 4.01 17.16
N LYS A 680 34.87 5.14 17.22
CA LYS A 680 35.24 6.42 16.60
C LYS A 680 35.71 7.48 17.61
N LEU A 681 35.59 7.21 18.93
CA LEU A 681 35.95 8.12 20.02
C LEU A 681 37.21 7.70 20.79
N MET A 682 38.05 6.83 20.18
CA MET A 682 39.46 6.65 20.61
C MET A 682 40.33 7.83 20.13
N ASN A 683 39.87 9.05 20.43
CA ASN A 683 40.51 10.33 20.06
C ASN A 683 40.00 11.43 21.02
N CYS A 684 40.92 12.29 21.47
CA CYS A 684 40.72 13.41 22.41
C CYS A 684 40.44 13.04 23.89
N ASN A 685 41.45 13.25 24.74
CA ASN A 685 41.36 13.17 26.21
C ASN A 685 40.68 14.40 26.84
N GLY A 686 40.16 14.26 28.07
CA GLY A 686 40.22 15.37 29.06
C GLY A 686 39.09 15.49 30.09
N GLN A 687 39.37 15.11 31.35
CA GLN A 687 39.01 15.81 32.60
C GLN A 687 37.52 16.23 32.84
N SER A 688 36.81 15.56 33.78
CA SER A 688 36.54 15.98 35.19
C SER A 688 35.59 17.19 35.35
N GLU A 689 34.63 17.27 36.29
CA GLU A 689 34.38 16.53 37.55
C GLU A 689 32.90 16.73 38.03
N GLU A 690 32.45 15.93 39.01
CA GLU A 690 31.50 16.15 40.15
C GLU A 690 30.56 17.40 40.25
N ARG A 691 29.41 17.48 40.99
CA ARG A 691 28.63 16.70 42.00
C ARG A 691 27.18 17.31 42.02
N GLU A 692 26.05 16.60 42.23
CA GLU A 692 25.41 16.00 43.45
C GLU A 692 24.58 16.94 44.37
N ASN A 693 23.46 16.42 44.94
CA ASN A 693 22.53 16.95 45.99
C ASN A 693 21.37 17.87 45.50
N ALA A 694 20.07 17.61 45.72
CA ALA A 694 19.23 17.30 46.93
C ALA A 694 18.71 18.59 47.62
N LEU A 695 17.52 18.72 48.25
CA LEU A 695 16.55 17.81 48.94
C LEU A 695 15.08 18.30 48.57
N GLU A 696 13.89 17.94 49.10
CA GLU A 696 13.38 17.07 50.20
C GLU A 696 11.94 16.49 49.90
N ASN A 697 10.95 16.63 50.81
CA ASN A 697 9.68 15.85 50.93
C ASN A 697 8.78 16.52 52.06
N PRO A 698 7.75 15.94 52.74
CA PRO A 698 6.78 14.84 52.46
C PRO A 698 5.30 15.06 52.94
N LEU A 699 4.42 14.04 52.75
CA LEU A 699 3.08 13.78 53.39
C LEU A 699 1.88 14.70 52.98
N LEU A 700 0.57 14.38 53.22
CA LEU A 700 -0.14 13.29 53.94
C LEU A 700 -1.62 13.14 53.45
N SER A 701 -2.19 11.92 53.35
CA SER A 701 -3.62 11.64 53.67
C SER A 701 -3.92 10.13 53.89
N LYS A 702 -5.11 9.79 54.40
CA LYS A 702 -5.59 8.46 54.90
C LYS A 702 -6.66 7.83 53.96
N MET A 703 -6.94 6.51 53.92
CA MET A 703 -7.50 5.57 54.95
C MET A 703 -8.89 6.01 55.47
N GLY A 704 -9.95 5.20 55.61
CA GLY A 704 -10.20 3.81 55.18
C GLY A 704 -11.30 3.07 56.00
N ALA A 705 -12.40 2.65 55.33
CA ALA A 705 -13.32 1.51 55.61
C ALA A 705 -14.25 1.40 56.87
N ILE A 706 -15.31 0.57 56.69
CA ILE A 706 -16.20 -0.19 57.63
C ILE A 706 -17.37 0.52 58.41
N GLU A 707 -18.45 -0.26 58.60
CA GLU A 707 -19.60 -0.24 59.57
C GLU A 707 -20.90 0.54 59.25
N ASP A 708 -22.11 0.16 59.69
CA ASP A 708 -22.79 -1.17 59.94
C ASP A 708 -24.31 -0.95 60.27
N LYS A 709 -25.12 -2.03 60.32
CA LYS A 709 -26.44 -2.25 61.03
C LYS A 709 -27.79 -1.84 60.40
N SER A 710 -28.69 -2.84 60.37
CA SER A 710 -30.05 -2.87 61.02
C SER A 710 -31.30 -3.13 60.16
N LEU A 711 -31.71 -4.41 60.16
CA LEU A 711 -33.07 -4.94 60.41
C LEU A 711 -34.32 -4.02 60.28
N GLN A 712 -35.25 -4.39 59.39
CA GLN A 712 -36.67 -4.79 59.62
C GLN A 712 -37.40 -4.82 58.25
N LYS A 713 -38.56 -5.46 57.98
CA LYS A 713 -39.34 -6.63 58.45
C LYS A 713 -40.74 -6.43 57.82
N GLU A 714 -41.30 -7.42 57.10
CA GLU A 714 -42.75 -7.54 56.73
C GLU A 714 -43.40 -6.38 55.90
N ASP A 715 -44.50 -6.56 55.15
CA ASP A 715 -45.36 -7.75 54.94
C ASP A 715 -45.93 -7.83 53.49
N ASN A 716 -46.77 -8.84 53.24
CA ASN A 716 -47.41 -9.22 51.98
C ASN A 716 -48.64 -8.34 51.62
N VAL A 717 -49.07 -8.38 50.34
CA VAL A 717 -50.42 -8.85 49.89
C VAL A 717 -50.63 -8.56 48.39
N VAL A 718 -51.30 -9.50 47.70
CA VAL A 718 -51.76 -9.44 46.30
C VAL A 718 -53.24 -9.83 46.29
N PRO A 719 -54.15 -9.09 45.61
CA PRO A 719 -54.86 -9.71 44.47
C PRO A 719 -55.32 -8.78 43.32
N HIS A 720 -55.61 -9.43 42.18
CA HIS A 720 -56.71 -9.27 41.21
C HIS A 720 -57.87 -8.25 41.51
N GLU A 721 -58.62 -7.68 40.54
CA GLU A 721 -59.10 -8.18 39.22
C GLU A 721 -59.33 -7.10 38.10
N ARG A 722 -59.33 -7.57 36.85
CA ARG A 722 -60.25 -7.33 35.69
C ARG A 722 -61.14 -6.06 35.58
N GLY A 723 -61.07 -5.39 34.40
CA GLY A 723 -62.06 -4.44 33.84
C GLY A 723 -61.81 -2.95 34.16
N GLY A 724 -62.28 -1.97 33.37
CA GLY A 724 -62.93 -1.97 32.05
C GLY A 724 -63.36 -0.54 31.62
N ASP A 725 -63.37 -0.27 30.31
CA ASP A 725 -64.02 0.85 29.57
C ASP A 725 -63.63 2.36 29.77
N ILE A 726 -63.48 3.01 28.59
CA ILE A 726 -63.96 4.36 28.18
C ILE A 726 -63.20 5.66 28.58
N HIS A 727 -63.15 6.56 27.58
CA HIS A 727 -62.73 7.98 27.49
C HIS A 727 -63.09 8.90 28.70
N SER A 728 -62.49 10.08 28.94
CA SER A 728 -61.92 11.06 27.99
C SER A 728 -60.95 12.10 28.60
N GLU A 729 -60.43 12.95 27.70
CA GLU A 729 -59.66 14.22 27.80
C GLU A 729 -59.56 14.99 29.15
N LYS A 730 -58.31 15.41 29.48
CA LYS A 730 -57.85 16.79 29.81
C LYS A 730 -56.43 16.77 30.41
N GLU A 731 -55.56 17.77 30.26
CA GLU A 731 -55.37 18.83 29.27
C GLU A 731 -53.91 19.38 29.41
N VAL A 732 -53.23 19.62 28.29
CA VAL A 732 -52.08 20.54 28.08
C VAL A 732 -51.09 20.83 29.24
N LYS A 733 -49.83 20.36 29.09
CA LYS A 733 -48.64 21.25 29.13
C LYS A 733 -47.32 20.60 28.62
N VAL A 734 -46.36 21.49 28.33
CA VAL A 734 -44.92 21.29 28.03
C VAL A 734 -44.50 20.93 26.58
N SER A 735 -43.98 21.97 25.91
CA SER A 735 -42.86 22.00 24.95
C SER A 735 -42.80 21.09 23.71
N SER A 736 -43.09 21.71 22.56
CA SER A 736 -42.22 21.78 21.37
C SER A 736 -41.04 20.80 21.27
N PHE A 737 -41.11 19.87 20.31
CA PHE A 737 -39.95 19.15 19.76
C PHE A 737 -40.02 19.05 18.23
N TYR A 738 -39.57 20.10 17.54
CA TYR A 738 -39.24 20.08 16.11
C TYR A 738 -37.77 20.47 15.91
N ALA A 739 -36.86 19.61 16.39
CA ALA A 739 -35.41 19.86 16.39
C ALA A 739 -34.58 18.56 16.27
N GLY A 740 -34.95 17.66 15.36
CA GLY A 740 -34.27 16.38 15.10
C GLY A 740 -33.42 16.39 13.83
N ASP A 741 -34.07 16.29 12.67
CA ASP A 741 -33.41 15.90 11.40
C ASP A 741 -32.48 16.94 10.76
N ASN A 742 -32.60 18.22 11.13
CA ASN A 742 -31.90 19.32 10.46
C ASN A 742 -30.35 19.22 10.59
N ASN A 743 -29.87 18.56 11.65
CA ASN A 743 -28.44 18.30 11.87
C ASN A 743 -27.89 17.19 10.95
N ASN A 744 -28.74 16.26 10.49
CA ASN A 744 -28.30 15.20 9.59
C ASN A 744 -28.23 15.71 8.14
N TYR A 745 -29.21 16.50 7.72
CA TYR A 745 -29.22 17.14 6.40
C TYR A 745 -28.06 18.13 6.22
N THR A 746 -27.78 18.97 7.22
CA THR A 746 -26.63 19.90 7.17
C THR A 746 -25.27 19.18 7.16
N LYS A 747 -25.14 18.06 7.90
CA LYS A 747 -23.95 17.20 7.83
C LYS A 747 -23.78 16.55 6.45
N LEU A 748 -24.86 16.05 5.85
CA LEU A 748 -24.82 15.49 4.50
C LEU A 748 -24.44 16.55 3.45
N LEU A 749 -24.94 17.79 3.59
CA LEU A 749 -24.55 18.90 2.71
C LEU A 749 -23.07 19.27 2.84
N SER A 750 -22.50 19.29 4.05
CA SER A 750 -21.07 19.59 4.23
C SER A 750 -20.18 18.45 3.73
N GLU A 751 -20.57 17.19 3.91
CA GLU A 751 -19.89 16.03 3.33
C GLU A 751 -19.93 16.04 1.80
N VAL A 752 -21.09 16.32 1.19
CA VAL A 752 -21.23 16.50 -0.27
C VAL A 752 -20.42 17.70 -0.78
N ALA A 753 -20.33 18.79 -0.02
CA ALA A 753 -19.49 19.95 -0.38
C ALA A 753 -18.00 19.60 -0.35
N LEU A 754 -17.53 18.87 0.67
CA LEU A 754 -16.15 18.39 0.79
C LEU A 754 -15.80 17.40 -0.34
N LEU A 755 -16.69 16.46 -0.66
CA LEU A 755 -16.52 15.55 -1.80
C LEU A 755 -16.47 16.31 -3.13
N LYS A 756 -17.31 17.33 -3.32
CA LYS A 756 -17.31 18.19 -4.51
C LYS A 756 -16.03 19.05 -4.62
N GLN A 757 -15.44 19.45 -3.49
CA GLN A 757 -14.15 20.13 -3.45
C GLN A 757 -12.98 19.17 -3.73
N ARG A 758 -13.04 17.93 -3.21
CA ARG A 758 -12.06 16.87 -3.50
C ARG A 758 -12.08 16.48 -4.98
N ASN A 759 -13.27 16.30 -5.57
CA ASN A 759 -13.39 16.02 -7.00
C ASN A 759 -12.79 17.15 -7.84
N LYS A 760 -13.03 18.43 -7.50
CA LYS A 760 -12.39 19.58 -8.17
C LYS A 760 -10.87 19.67 -8.02
N TYR A 761 -10.29 19.02 -7.00
CA TYR A 761 -8.84 18.88 -6.86
C TYR A 761 -8.33 17.75 -7.76
N MET A 762 -8.96 16.57 -7.69
CA MET A 762 -8.64 15.43 -8.53
C MET A 762 -8.83 15.72 -10.04
N GLU A 763 -9.85 16.49 -10.43
CA GLU A 763 -10.05 16.99 -11.80
C GLU A 763 -8.88 17.85 -12.30
N ARG A 764 -8.20 18.57 -11.39
CA ARG A 764 -7.02 19.37 -11.71
C ARG A 764 -5.77 18.50 -11.82
N GLU A 765 -5.55 17.59 -10.87
CA GLU A 765 -4.46 16.62 -10.93
C GLU A 765 -4.55 15.76 -12.21
N LEU A 766 -5.74 15.31 -12.58
CA LEU A 766 -5.96 14.52 -13.80
C LEU A 766 -5.60 15.32 -15.05
N LYS A 767 -5.96 16.61 -15.09
CA LYS A 767 -5.63 17.50 -16.22
C LYS A 767 -4.15 17.82 -16.28
N GLU A 768 -3.51 18.08 -15.14
CA GLU A 768 -2.05 18.30 -15.06
C GLU A 768 -1.26 17.04 -15.45
N MET A 769 -1.80 15.85 -15.13
CA MET A 769 -1.27 14.56 -15.57
C MET A 769 -1.46 14.36 -17.09
N GLU A 770 -2.63 14.71 -17.64
CA GLU A 770 -2.90 14.70 -19.09
C GLU A 770 -1.97 15.65 -19.86
N GLU A 771 -1.72 16.84 -19.32
CA GLU A 771 -0.82 17.85 -19.87
C GLU A 771 0.64 17.38 -19.82
N ARG A 772 1.10 16.82 -18.69
CA ARG A 772 2.43 16.19 -18.58
C ARG A 772 2.60 15.00 -19.53
N TYR A 773 1.61 14.11 -19.66
CA TYR A 773 1.68 13.02 -20.64
C TYR A 773 1.71 13.53 -22.08
N SER A 774 1.01 14.62 -22.38
CA SER A 774 1.04 15.25 -23.71
C SER A 774 2.42 15.84 -24.02
N GLU A 775 3.05 16.52 -23.06
CA GLU A 775 4.41 17.06 -23.20
C GLU A 775 5.47 15.95 -23.35
N ILE A 776 5.38 14.88 -22.55
CA ILE A 776 6.28 13.72 -22.65
C ILE A 776 6.11 13.01 -24.00
N SER A 777 4.89 12.87 -24.49
CA SER A 777 4.58 12.29 -25.80
C SER A 777 5.17 13.13 -26.95
N LEU A 778 5.08 14.46 -26.86
CA LEU A 778 5.68 15.38 -27.82
C LEU A 778 7.21 15.26 -27.83
N LYS A 779 7.87 15.34 -26.66
CA LYS A 779 9.33 15.19 -26.54
C LYS A 779 9.82 13.83 -27.04
N PHE A 780 9.06 12.76 -26.81
CA PHE A 780 9.38 11.44 -27.35
C PHE A 780 9.31 11.41 -28.89
N ALA A 781 8.32 12.07 -29.49
CA ALA A 781 8.21 12.19 -30.94
C ALA A 781 9.35 13.04 -31.56
N GLU A 782 9.78 14.10 -30.86
CA GLU A 782 10.93 14.92 -31.25
C GLU A 782 12.24 14.10 -31.22
N VAL A 783 12.53 13.42 -30.10
CA VAL A 783 13.72 12.57 -29.93
C VAL A 783 13.75 11.41 -30.93
N GLU A 784 12.62 10.77 -31.20
CA GLU A 784 12.53 9.73 -32.25
C GLU A 784 12.75 10.32 -33.66
N GLY A 785 12.28 11.55 -33.91
CA GLY A 785 12.55 12.31 -35.13
C GLY A 785 14.04 12.61 -35.33
N GLU A 786 14.73 13.12 -34.30
CA GLU A 786 16.18 13.34 -34.31
C GLU A 786 16.95 12.02 -34.51
N ARG A 787 16.55 10.96 -33.82
CA ARG A 787 17.13 9.61 -33.97
C ARG A 787 16.99 9.12 -35.41
N GLN A 788 15.84 9.33 -36.06
CA GLN A 788 15.66 8.98 -37.47
C GLN A 788 16.52 9.83 -38.41
N GLN A 789 16.67 11.14 -38.17
CA GLN A 789 17.59 12.00 -38.93
C GLN A 789 19.05 11.56 -38.77
N LEU A 790 19.48 11.19 -37.56
CA LEU A 790 20.82 10.67 -37.29
C LEU A 790 21.05 9.33 -38.00
N VAL A 791 20.08 8.41 -37.94
CA VAL A 791 20.13 7.12 -38.66
C VAL A 791 20.19 7.32 -40.18
N MET A 792 19.45 8.28 -40.74
CA MET A 792 19.56 8.65 -42.15
C MET A 792 20.93 9.22 -42.49
N THR A 793 21.47 10.10 -41.64
CA THR A 793 22.80 10.71 -41.82
C THR A 793 23.91 9.66 -41.78
N VAL A 794 23.88 8.75 -40.80
CA VAL A 794 24.82 7.62 -40.70
C VAL A 794 24.69 6.67 -41.90
N ARG A 795 23.47 6.39 -42.37
CA ARG A 795 23.24 5.60 -43.59
C ARG A 795 23.82 6.28 -44.83
N ASN A 796 23.64 7.59 -44.97
CA ASN A 796 24.18 8.37 -46.09
C ASN A 796 25.71 8.40 -46.07
N LEU A 797 26.34 8.63 -44.91
CA LEU A 797 27.80 8.58 -44.74
C LEU A 797 28.37 7.17 -45.00
N LYS A 798 27.66 6.12 -44.58
CA LYS A 798 28.04 4.71 -44.82
C LYS A 798 27.94 4.31 -46.30
N ASN A 799 26.99 4.89 -47.03
CA ASN A 799 26.86 4.69 -48.48
C ASN A 799 27.86 5.55 -49.27
N GLY A 800 28.15 6.78 -48.81
CA GLY A 800 29.15 7.66 -49.43
C GLY A 800 30.59 7.14 -49.31
N LYS A 801 30.88 6.23 -48.36
CA LYS A 801 32.15 5.51 -48.23
C LYS A 801 32.20 4.18 -49.02
N LYS A 802 31.27 3.95 -49.96
CA LYS A 802 31.22 2.76 -50.82
C LYS A 802 31.33 3.04 -52.32
N ASN A 803 31.48 4.31 -52.69
CA ASN A 803 31.93 4.78 -54.01
C ASN A 803 33.32 5.40 -53.88
#